data_AF-A0A7I0HNE3-F1
#
_entry.id   AF-A0A7I0HNE3-F1
#
_cell.length_a   1.000
_cell.length_b   1.000
_cell.length_c   1.000
_cell.angle_alpha   90.00
_cell.angle_beta   90.00
_cell.angle_gamma   90.00
#
_symmetry.space_group_name_H-M   'P 1'
#
loop_
_entity.id
_entity.type
_entity.pdbx_description
1 polymer ?
#
loop_
_entity_poly.entity_id
_entity_poly.type
_entity_poly.pdbx_seq_one_letter_code
_entity_poly.pdbx_strand_id
1 'polypeptide(L)'
;MSRFQKNTLLIFTLLTAIAYAPLYYSIKNVIKKESLPITLETPETVVFFSLGEFEPNGDGADPRTIRILNEMLDFQFQQTTDAVYLGKHSELNLSKQNRSEIILSGTFDWEEKGIKFAPKLRYVESKSIIEGKSIFVRYEDRGSLVLKIQSSLTHLLDETIRLKRLIKRNPKWTYVFEEQILSESEFVKLSAYDANGSSENRKNYFQSIDFKIDFSEWLRYQFRLEKQSEENLKEIWKEVGANPKITPFIRFQIAKNISKFYFEKSEYSKSVEYANAARREKESSKQVFHSDYADTISLIGKSLVLDGKKEEAIFYLTSAKKIYETLGLLEDSMGLENSYFYGLTLSDVSQIELSAYELSNIQGKLNGVYENIYLDYNLALILYRLGRYEATISLLQEQRKKIFESSIPNFDISLQSLLLYGAAEYQIGNWSIAKSIWESIINSKTTYAIEEKIYYRNALFNLSILSSQRNNAEQSESYYKQYVKLTPYGQILTLPSNVNFEIGNPIYPYTWYIPNHHLFSDLEEKTIRSYTGRYLFQTQDEEIRARTYENRLEDTNLILDDLLNPNAYLSKSMHMLRKSLFGDLKVYDRGNQVVFLDIGPALNHPEYPGVTSQAVAKHFPKMEVVLWELPGEVDLFLKKVKPELKEKLYGFSNIRILSADGVGDFQTEYNDPNHWILRNRPIPNLKNKTIVIRAANSIDIYEPFTKILPHFVNLGKELKENPVLYFFNRSILLKPKGKEKFILIGNQSIRGFHHNFQSLDRNGEPPYSILPFSISEEVMP
;
A
#
# COMPACT_ATOMS: atom_id res chain seq x y z
N MET A 1 -22.04 31.37 36.36
CA MET A 1 -20.68 31.03 36.84
C MET A 1 -20.31 31.90 38.03
N SER A 2 -19.80 31.30 39.10
CA SER A 2 -19.27 32.02 40.25
C SER A 2 -17.97 32.77 39.88
N ARG A 3 -17.57 33.76 40.70
CA ARG A 3 -16.34 34.55 40.47
C ARG A 3 -15.09 33.67 40.45
N PHE A 4 -15.08 32.60 41.25
CA PHE A 4 -14.05 31.57 41.24
C PHE A 4 -14.01 30.84 39.89
N GLN A 5 -15.14 30.34 39.40
CA GLN A 5 -15.21 29.66 38.09
C GLN A 5 -14.77 30.55 36.92
N LYS A 6 -15.10 31.85 36.94
CA LYS A 6 -14.65 32.80 35.91
C LYS A 6 -13.14 33.00 35.96
N ASN A 7 -12.56 33.13 37.15
CA ASN A 7 -11.11 33.32 37.32
C ASN A 7 -10.34 32.04 36.99
N THR A 8 -10.86 30.86 37.35
CA THR A 8 -10.29 29.58 36.95
C THR A 8 -10.33 29.42 35.45
N LEU A 9 -11.47 29.72 34.80
CA LEU A 9 -11.57 29.70 33.34
C LEU A 9 -10.56 30.67 32.72
N LEU A 10 -10.47 31.90 33.21
CA LEU A 10 -9.53 32.91 32.71
C LEU A 10 -8.07 32.47 32.86
N ILE A 11 -7.71 31.85 33.99
CA ILE A 11 -6.38 31.29 34.24
C ILE A 11 -6.10 30.12 33.31
N PHE A 12 -7.07 29.23 33.07
CA PHE A 12 -6.93 28.17 32.07
C PHE A 12 -6.77 28.77 30.67
N THR A 13 -7.56 29.77 30.28
CA THR A 13 -7.42 30.44 28.98
C THR A 13 -6.06 31.13 28.84
N LEU A 14 -5.56 31.78 29.90
CA LEU A 14 -4.24 32.41 29.95
C LEU A 14 -3.10 31.39 29.89
N LEU A 15 -3.19 30.29 30.65
CA LEU A 15 -2.22 29.19 30.60
C LEU A 15 -2.21 28.51 29.22
N THR A 16 -3.39 28.35 28.61
CA THR A 16 -3.52 27.85 27.23
C THR A 16 -2.87 28.83 26.25
N ALA A 17 -3.11 30.13 26.38
CA ALA A 17 -2.49 31.16 25.55
C ALA A 17 -0.96 31.27 25.74
N ILE A 18 -0.45 31.04 26.96
CA ILE A 18 0.98 31.06 27.28
C ILE A 18 1.68 29.79 26.78
N ALA A 19 1.05 28.61 26.87
CA ALA A 19 1.57 27.36 26.31
C ALA A 19 1.63 27.40 24.76
N TYR A 20 0.71 28.14 24.11
CA TYR A 20 0.71 28.39 22.67
C TYR A 20 1.64 29.54 22.22
N ALA A 21 2.19 30.33 23.15
CA ALA A 21 2.97 31.52 22.81
C ALA A 21 4.26 31.24 22.02
N PRO A 22 5.07 30.19 22.31
CA PRO A 22 6.28 29.91 21.53
C PRO A 22 5.96 29.61 20.06
N LEU A 23 4.85 28.90 19.80
CA LEU A 23 4.34 28.61 18.47
C LEU A 23 3.75 29.87 17.81
N TYR A 24 2.94 30.65 18.53
CA TYR A 24 2.41 31.92 18.01
C TYR A 24 3.55 32.85 17.57
N TYR A 25 4.67 32.95 18.30
CA TYR A 25 5.78 33.81 17.91
C TYR A 25 6.69 33.22 16.81
N SER A 26 6.95 31.90 16.77
CA SER A 26 7.74 31.30 15.68
C SER A 26 6.94 31.21 14.38
N ILE A 27 5.68 30.77 14.44
CA ILE A 27 4.73 30.80 13.33
C ILE A 27 4.50 32.25 12.89
N LYS A 28 4.31 33.23 13.78
CA LYS A 28 4.15 34.66 13.38
C LYS A 28 5.39 35.25 12.72
N ASN A 29 6.60 34.78 13.05
CA ASN A 29 7.83 35.22 12.38
C ASN A 29 8.02 34.56 11.00
N VAL A 30 7.57 33.31 10.81
CA VAL A 30 7.51 32.64 9.49
C VAL A 30 6.37 33.22 8.64
N ILE A 31 5.16 33.38 9.21
CA ILE A 31 3.98 34.04 8.62
C ILE A 31 4.28 35.48 8.20
N LYS A 32 5.16 36.19 8.92
CA LYS A 32 5.57 37.56 8.53
C LYS A 32 6.23 37.63 7.14
N LYS A 33 6.73 36.52 6.60
CA LYS A 33 7.36 36.47 5.27
C LYS A 33 6.40 36.04 4.16
N GLU A 34 5.37 35.26 4.45
CA GLU A 34 4.36 34.82 3.48
C GLU A 34 2.97 34.80 4.14
N SER A 35 2.11 35.76 3.77
CA SER A 35 0.69 35.72 4.12
C SER A 35 -0.11 35.17 2.95
N LEU A 36 -0.72 34.00 3.10
CA LEU A 36 -1.72 33.53 2.14
C LEU A 36 -2.95 34.45 2.18
N PRO A 37 -3.62 34.67 1.05
CA PRO A 37 -4.83 35.47 1.02
C PRO A 37 -5.89 34.86 1.95
N ILE A 38 -6.37 35.68 2.90
CA ILE A 38 -7.48 35.31 3.78
C ILE A 38 -8.77 35.58 3.01
N THR A 39 -9.56 34.54 2.76
CA THR A 39 -10.89 34.68 2.18
C THR A 39 -11.89 34.99 3.29
N LEU A 40 -12.74 35.99 3.07
CA LEU A 40 -13.92 36.23 3.93
C LEU A 40 -15.10 35.31 3.56
N GLU A 41 -14.89 34.40 2.61
CA GLU A 41 -15.91 33.48 2.10
C GLU A 41 -16.21 32.36 3.10
N THR A 42 -17.49 32.05 3.25
CA THR A 42 -18.01 30.95 4.08
C THR A 42 -18.90 30.02 3.23
N PRO A 43 -19.10 28.76 3.65
CA PRO A 43 -19.98 27.80 2.97
C PRO A 43 -21.37 28.35 2.63
N GLU A 44 -21.89 29.23 3.48
CA GLU A 44 -23.22 29.81 3.36
C GLU A 44 -23.26 30.90 2.29
N THR A 45 -22.14 31.59 2.04
CA THR A 45 -22.07 32.74 1.13
C THR A 45 -21.77 32.37 -0.32
N VAL A 46 -21.29 31.15 -0.57
CA VAL A 46 -20.80 30.69 -1.88
C VAL A 46 -21.63 29.50 -2.38
N VAL A 47 -21.84 29.42 -3.69
CA VAL A 47 -22.58 28.31 -4.33
C VAL A 47 -21.62 27.16 -4.65
N PHE A 48 -21.98 25.94 -4.23
CA PHE A 48 -21.28 24.72 -4.61
C PHE A 48 -22.07 23.99 -5.69
N PHE A 49 -21.47 23.83 -6.87
CA PHE A 49 -22.17 23.24 -8.00
C PHE A 49 -21.29 22.27 -8.79
N SER A 50 -21.94 21.38 -9.52
CA SER A 50 -21.32 20.40 -10.41
C SER A 50 -22.08 20.29 -11.72
N LEU A 51 -21.43 19.75 -12.74
CA LEU A 51 -22.03 19.50 -14.06
C LEU A 51 -22.62 18.09 -14.09
N GLY A 52 -23.91 17.98 -14.37
CA GLY A 52 -24.61 16.70 -14.56
C GLY A 52 -24.56 16.23 -16.00
N GLU A 53 -25.14 15.06 -16.24
CA GLU A 53 -25.28 14.52 -17.58
C GLU A 53 -26.31 15.29 -18.41
N PHE A 54 -26.10 15.32 -19.72
CA PHE A 54 -27.06 15.87 -20.67
C PHE A 54 -27.88 14.75 -21.32
N GLU A 55 -29.19 14.93 -21.35
CA GLU A 55 -30.15 13.95 -21.84
C GLU A 55 -30.48 14.22 -23.31
N PRO A 56 -30.19 13.30 -24.25
CA PRO A 56 -30.67 13.40 -25.62
C PRO A 56 -32.13 12.96 -25.73
N ASN A 57 -32.92 13.74 -26.47
CA ASN A 57 -34.27 13.39 -26.88
C ASN A 57 -34.37 13.35 -28.42
N GLY A 58 -35.10 12.36 -28.93
CA GLY A 58 -35.35 12.15 -30.36
C GLY A 58 -34.33 11.24 -31.06
N ASP A 59 -34.72 10.72 -32.23
CA ASP A 59 -33.99 9.66 -32.98
C ASP A 59 -32.72 10.17 -33.71
N GLY A 60 -32.36 11.45 -33.59
CA GLY A 60 -31.27 12.12 -34.32
C GLY A 60 -30.11 12.64 -33.47
N ALA A 61 -30.00 12.21 -32.21
CA ALA A 61 -28.97 12.68 -31.29
C ALA A 61 -27.55 12.41 -31.83
N ASP A 62 -26.65 13.40 -31.69
CA ASP A 62 -25.22 13.26 -32.01
C ASP A 62 -24.41 13.14 -30.72
N PRO A 63 -24.00 11.93 -30.31
CA PRO A 63 -23.26 11.71 -29.08
C PRO A 63 -21.93 12.45 -29.03
N ARG A 64 -21.29 12.69 -30.19
CA ARG A 64 -20.01 13.40 -30.27
C ARG A 64 -20.17 14.87 -29.92
N THR A 65 -21.24 15.50 -30.42
CA THR A 65 -21.61 16.87 -30.06
C THR A 65 -21.90 16.99 -28.56
N ILE A 66 -22.67 16.07 -27.97
CA ILE A 66 -22.97 16.12 -26.52
C ILE A 66 -21.69 16.00 -25.69
N ARG A 67 -20.84 15.03 -26.01
CA ARG A 67 -19.57 14.79 -25.30
C ARG A 67 -18.68 16.03 -25.32
N ILE A 68 -18.43 16.59 -26.51
CA ILE A 68 -17.52 17.74 -26.62
C ILE A 68 -18.10 18.98 -25.95
N LEU A 69 -19.42 19.19 -25.99
CA LEU A 69 -20.08 20.26 -25.24
C LEU A 69 -19.91 20.09 -23.74
N ASN A 70 -20.05 18.86 -23.24
CA ASN A 70 -19.85 18.56 -21.82
C ASN A 70 -18.41 18.86 -21.38
N GLU A 71 -17.41 18.43 -22.16
CA GLU A 71 -16.00 18.73 -21.86
C GLU A 71 -15.67 20.23 -21.94
N MET A 72 -16.19 20.94 -22.95
CA MET A 72 -16.00 22.38 -23.09
C MET A 72 -16.64 23.14 -21.92
N LEU A 73 -17.86 22.75 -21.49
CA LEU A 73 -18.53 23.37 -20.35
C LEU A 73 -17.81 23.09 -19.04
N ASP A 74 -17.33 21.85 -18.83
CA ASP A 74 -16.50 21.50 -17.67
C ASP A 74 -15.26 22.41 -17.60
N PHE A 75 -14.53 22.55 -18.71
CA PHE A 75 -13.38 23.45 -18.81
C PHE A 75 -13.72 24.93 -18.51
N GLN A 76 -14.88 25.42 -18.97
CA GLN A 76 -15.31 26.78 -18.66
C GLN A 76 -15.68 26.95 -17.18
N PHE A 77 -16.41 26.00 -16.60
CA PHE A 77 -16.85 26.10 -15.21
C PHE A 77 -15.69 26.01 -14.20
N GLN A 78 -14.60 25.31 -14.51
CA GLN A 78 -13.37 25.32 -13.70
C GLN A 78 -12.72 26.71 -13.58
N GLN A 79 -13.07 27.64 -14.45
CA GLN A 79 -12.58 29.03 -14.46
C GLN A 79 -13.52 30.01 -13.76
N THR A 80 -14.59 29.52 -13.12
CA THR A 80 -15.56 30.34 -12.38
C THR A 80 -14.91 30.99 -11.17
N THR A 81 -15.32 32.22 -10.86
CA THR A 81 -14.92 32.94 -9.64
C THR A 81 -16.13 33.23 -8.77
N ASP A 82 -15.94 33.40 -7.46
CA ASP A 82 -17.01 33.63 -6.48
C ASP A 82 -18.07 32.49 -6.40
N ALA A 83 -17.76 31.29 -6.93
CA ALA A 83 -18.48 30.03 -6.77
C ALA A 83 -17.51 28.84 -6.84
N VAL A 84 -17.89 27.71 -6.23
CA VAL A 84 -17.07 26.50 -6.18
C VAL A 84 -17.63 25.47 -7.15
N TYR A 85 -16.93 25.31 -8.27
CA TYR A 85 -17.20 24.21 -9.19
C TYR A 85 -16.46 22.96 -8.72
N LEU A 86 -17.20 21.86 -8.53
CA LEU A 86 -16.64 20.62 -8.00
C LEU A 86 -16.18 19.66 -9.09
N GLY A 87 -16.65 19.83 -10.34
CA GLY A 87 -16.39 18.95 -11.49
C GLY A 87 -17.67 18.32 -12.05
N LYS A 88 -17.50 17.36 -12.97
CA LYS A 88 -18.58 16.51 -13.49
C LYS A 88 -19.10 15.56 -12.39
N HIS A 89 -20.37 15.67 -12.04
CA HIS A 89 -20.98 15.04 -10.86
C HIS A 89 -20.83 13.50 -10.85
N SER A 90 -20.94 12.86 -12.01
CA SER A 90 -20.77 11.42 -12.20
C SER A 90 -19.34 10.92 -11.91
N GLU A 91 -18.35 11.81 -12.02
CA GLU A 91 -16.92 11.51 -11.82
C GLU A 91 -16.41 11.92 -10.43
N LEU A 92 -17.24 12.60 -9.63
CA LEU A 92 -16.88 13.02 -8.29
C LEU A 92 -16.89 11.85 -7.30
N ASN A 93 -15.99 11.90 -6.32
CA ASN A 93 -16.09 11.04 -5.15
C ASN A 93 -17.31 11.43 -4.30
N LEU A 94 -17.68 10.54 -3.38
CA LEU A 94 -18.88 10.71 -2.54
C LEU A 94 -18.84 12.01 -1.73
N SER A 95 -17.70 12.39 -1.17
CA SER A 95 -17.54 13.62 -0.37
C SER A 95 -17.86 14.87 -1.20
N LYS A 96 -17.35 14.95 -2.44
CA LYS A 96 -17.65 16.05 -3.37
C LYS A 96 -19.07 15.98 -3.90
N GLN A 97 -19.61 14.79 -4.19
CA GLN A 97 -21.03 14.64 -4.58
C GLN A 97 -21.98 15.15 -3.51
N ASN A 98 -21.72 14.81 -2.24
CA ASN A 98 -22.50 15.26 -1.10
C ASN A 98 -22.34 16.77 -0.87
N ARG A 99 -21.20 17.34 -1.26
CA ARG A 99 -20.96 18.78 -1.16
C ARG A 99 -21.61 19.58 -2.30
N SER A 100 -21.84 18.97 -3.47
CA SER A 100 -22.62 19.61 -4.54
C SER A 100 -24.01 19.97 -4.01
N GLU A 101 -24.35 21.25 -4.05
CA GLU A 101 -25.71 21.70 -3.70
C GLU A 101 -26.62 21.66 -4.92
N ILE A 102 -26.03 22.03 -6.06
CA ILE A 102 -26.71 22.21 -7.33
C ILE A 102 -25.99 21.44 -8.43
N ILE A 103 -26.78 20.77 -9.27
CA ILE A 103 -26.30 20.07 -10.45
C ILE A 103 -26.91 20.74 -11.67
N LEU A 104 -26.05 21.31 -12.50
CA LEU A 104 -26.42 21.92 -13.77
C LEU A 104 -26.46 20.84 -14.84
N SER A 105 -27.58 20.72 -15.56
CA SER A 105 -27.80 19.69 -16.59
C SER A 105 -28.75 20.24 -17.64
N GLY A 106 -29.24 19.40 -18.55
CA GLY A 106 -30.23 19.83 -19.53
C GLY A 106 -30.59 18.75 -20.51
N THR A 107 -31.66 18.99 -21.27
CA THR A 107 -32.10 18.13 -22.36
C THR A 107 -31.80 18.77 -23.70
N PHE A 108 -31.37 17.96 -24.64
CA PHE A 108 -31.20 18.34 -26.03
C PHE A 108 -32.26 17.69 -26.90
N ASP A 109 -32.93 18.51 -27.72
CA ASP A 109 -33.82 18.04 -28.78
C ASP A 109 -33.18 18.40 -30.15
N TRP A 110 -32.93 17.40 -31.00
CA TRP A 110 -32.46 17.62 -32.38
C TRP A 110 -33.65 17.87 -33.30
N GLU A 111 -33.73 19.09 -33.83
CA GLU A 111 -34.79 19.52 -34.74
C GLU A 111 -34.23 19.69 -36.17
N GLU A 112 -35.11 19.68 -37.18
CA GLU A 112 -34.71 19.74 -38.60
C GLU A 112 -33.77 20.91 -38.94
N LYS A 113 -33.94 22.06 -38.27
CA LYS A 113 -33.20 23.30 -38.56
C LYS A 113 -32.12 23.64 -37.52
N GLY A 114 -31.96 22.84 -36.47
CA GLY A 114 -31.06 23.19 -35.37
C GLY A 114 -31.19 22.32 -34.13
N ILE A 115 -30.58 22.78 -33.05
CA ILE A 115 -30.54 22.11 -31.76
C ILE A 115 -31.25 22.98 -30.75
N LYS A 116 -32.23 22.41 -30.06
CA LYS A 116 -32.90 23.03 -28.93
C LYS A 116 -32.31 22.46 -27.64
N PHE A 117 -31.97 23.34 -26.70
CA PHE A 117 -31.47 22.95 -25.38
C PHE A 117 -32.36 23.54 -24.30
N ALA A 118 -32.82 22.69 -23.37
CA ALA A 118 -33.55 23.12 -22.18
C ALA A 118 -32.64 22.96 -20.94
N PRO A 119 -32.22 24.05 -20.29
CA PRO A 119 -31.39 23.98 -19.09
C PRO A 119 -32.19 23.42 -17.91
N LYS A 120 -31.55 22.56 -17.12
CA LYS A 120 -32.11 21.97 -15.90
C LYS A 120 -31.17 22.24 -14.72
N LEU A 121 -31.76 22.59 -13.59
CA LEU A 121 -31.06 22.73 -12.32
C LEU A 121 -31.67 21.73 -11.34
N ARG A 122 -30.87 20.79 -10.85
CA ARG A 122 -31.28 19.83 -9.81
C ARG A 122 -30.66 20.20 -8.48
N TYR A 123 -31.47 20.30 -7.44
CA TYR A 123 -31.01 20.41 -6.06
C TYR A 123 -30.67 19.02 -5.50
N VAL A 124 -29.51 18.88 -4.88
CA VAL A 124 -29.07 17.59 -4.32
C VAL A 124 -29.92 17.21 -3.10
N GLU A 125 -30.10 18.13 -2.14
CA GLU A 125 -30.81 17.85 -0.89
C GLU A 125 -32.31 17.56 -1.10
N SER A 126 -33.01 18.42 -1.83
CA SER A 126 -34.46 18.29 -2.05
C SER A 126 -34.82 17.38 -3.23
N LYS A 127 -33.85 17.00 -4.07
CA LYS A 127 -34.04 16.31 -5.36
C LYS A 127 -34.98 17.03 -6.33
N SER A 128 -35.32 18.30 -6.05
CA SER A 128 -36.18 19.09 -6.92
C SER A 128 -35.44 19.53 -8.18
N ILE A 129 -36.16 19.61 -9.29
CA ILE A 129 -35.65 20.03 -10.59
C ILE A 129 -36.37 21.33 -10.98
N ILE A 130 -35.61 22.31 -11.46
CA ILE A 130 -36.11 23.54 -12.07
C ILE A 130 -35.66 23.54 -13.53
N GLU A 131 -36.59 23.78 -14.42
CA GLU A 131 -36.32 23.93 -15.85
C GLU A 131 -36.33 25.41 -16.22
N GLY A 132 -35.33 25.83 -17.00
CA GLY A 132 -35.27 27.18 -17.54
C GLY A 132 -35.83 27.27 -18.95
N LYS A 133 -35.86 28.49 -19.49
CA LYS A 133 -36.31 28.74 -20.87
C LYS A 133 -35.38 28.04 -21.86
N SER A 134 -35.95 27.27 -22.79
CA SER A 134 -35.18 26.63 -23.85
C SER A 134 -34.56 27.67 -24.80
N ILE A 135 -33.37 27.35 -25.28
CA ILE A 135 -32.67 28.08 -26.34
C ILE A 135 -32.67 27.25 -27.63
N PHE A 136 -32.71 27.92 -28.78
CA PHE A 136 -32.62 27.28 -30.09
C PHE A 136 -31.41 27.82 -30.84
N VAL A 137 -30.60 26.92 -31.40
CA VAL A 137 -29.39 27.25 -32.16
C VAL A 137 -29.46 26.57 -33.50
N ARG A 138 -29.39 27.34 -34.59
CA ARG A 138 -29.36 26.78 -35.94
C ARG A 138 -28.06 26.01 -36.17
N TYR A 139 -28.08 25.03 -37.05
CA TYR A 139 -26.87 24.24 -37.35
C TYR A 139 -25.72 25.10 -37.90
N GLU A 140 -26.02 26.14 -38.68
CA GLU A 140 -25.03 27.12 -39.17
C GLU A 140 -24.28 27.85 -38.02
N ASP A 141 -24.92 27.98 -36.86
CA ASP A 141 -24.37 28.65 -35.67
C ASP A 141 -23.91 27.67 -34.60
N ARG A 142 -23.73 26.38 -34.93
CA ARG A 142 -23.48 25.31 -33.95
C ARG A 142 -22.30 25.58 -33.03
N GLY A 143 -21.23 26.22 -33.51
CA GLY A 143 -20.08 26.55 -32.67
C GLY A 143 -20.35 27.58 -31.56
N SER A 144 -21.48 28.30 -31.61
CA SER A 144 -21.96 29.16 -30.51
C SER A 144 -22.67 28.41 -29.37
N LEU A 145 -22.88 27.08 -29.50
CA LEU A 145 -23.64 26.29 -28.53
C LEU A 145 -23.08 26.37 -27.12
N VAL A 146 -21.76 26.27 -26.94
CA VAL A 146 -21.14 26.30 -25.59
C VAL A 146 -21.50 27.59 -24.87
N LEU A 147 -21.33 28.75 -25.53
CA LEU A 147 -21.65 30.05 -24.97
C LEU A 147 -23.15 30.16 -24.64
N LYS A 148 -24.02 29.75 -25.56
CA LYS A 148 -25.48 29.85 -25.37
C LYS A 148 -25.97 28.93 -24.25
N ILE A 149 -25.47 27.69 -24.19
CA ILE A 149 -25.79 26.72 -23.12
C ILE A 149 -25.26 27.22 -21.78
N GLN A 150 -24.00 27.64 -21.73
CA GLN A 150 -23.40 28.20 -20.52
C GLN A 150 -24.24 29.37 -20.00
N SER A 151 -24.55 30.35 -20.86
CA SER A 151 -25.39 31.51 -20.54
C SER A 151 -26.78 31.10 -20.04
N SER A 152 -27.36 30.07 -20.66
CA SER A 152 -28.68 29.56 -20.27
C SER A 152 -28.66 28.88 -18.90
N LEU A 153 -27.61 28.13 -18.58
CA LEU A 153 -27.43 27.45 -17.29
C LEU A 153 -27.11 28.43 -16.16
N THR A 154 -26.18 29.37 -16.42
CA THR A 154 -25.79 30.39 -15.43
C THR A 154 -26.93 31.36 -15.15
N HIS A 155 -27.67 31.77 -16.18
CA HIS A 155 -28.88 32.59 -16.00
C HIS A 155 -29.92 31.87 -15.14
N LEU A 156 -30.19 30.58 -15.41
CA LEU A 156 -31.13 29.80 -14.61
C LEU A 156 -30.70 29.73 -13.14
N LEU A 157 -29.40 29.55 -12.90
CA LEU A 157 -28.85 29.54 -11.54
C LEU A 157 -28.98 30.90 -10.85
N ASP A 158 -28.57 31.99 -11.51
CA ASP A 158 -28.66 33.36 -10.96
C ASP A 158 -30.12 33.76 -10.68
N GLU A 159 -31.03 33.43 -11.59
CA GLU A 159 -32.47 33.65 -11.40
C GLU A 159 -32.99 32.84 -10.21
N THR A 160 -32.56 31.59 -10.07
CA THR A 160 -32.95 30.73 -8.96
C THR A 160 -32.46 31.27 -7.62
N ILE A 161 -31.20 31.72 -7.53
CA ILE A 161 -30.62 32.35 -6.34
C ILE A 161 -31.46 33.58 -5.95
N ARG A 162 -31.74 34.44 -6.94
CA ARG A 162 -32.54 35.66 -6.76
C ARG A 162 -33.98 35.37 -6.30
N LEU A 163 -34.70 34.49 -7.01
CA LEU A 163 -36.12 34.21 -6.77
C LEU A 163 -36.36 33.49 -5.45
N LYS A 164 -35.48 32.55 -5.07
CA LYS A 164 -35.57 31.84 -3.80
C LYS A 164 -34.94 32.59 -2.62
N ARG A 165 -34.45 33.82 -2.85
CA ARG A 165 -33.77 34.65 -1.84
C ARG A 165 -32.69 33.88 -1.07
N LEU A 166 -31.97 33.01 -1.78
CA LEU A 166 -30.85 32.29 -1.18
C LEU A 166 -29.78 33.33 -0.82
N ILE A 167 -29.28 33.31 0.42
CA ILE A 167 -28.20 34.21 0.86
C ILE A 167 -26.87 33.69 0.30
N LYS A 168 -26.73 33.67 -1.03
CA LYS A 168 -25.53 33.24 -1.75
C LYS A 168 -25.16 34.35 -2.72
N ARG A 169 -23.90 34.75 -2.74
CA ARG A 169 -23.42 35.78 -3.66
C ARG A 169 -23.57 35.26 -5.09
N ASN A 170 -24.04 36.11 -6.00
CA ASN A 170 -24.11 35.74 -7.41
C ASN A 170 -22.70 35.43 -7.93
N PRO A 171 -22.48 34.25 -8.54
CA PRO A 171 -21.19 33.89 -9.09
C PRO A 171 -20.73 34.87 -10.17
N LYS A 172 -19.42 35.00 -10.34
CA LYS A 172 -18.84 35.69 -11.49
C LYS A 172 -18.39 34.66 -12.51
N TRP A 173 -19.21 34.57 -13.55
CA TRP A 173 -19.02 33.65 -14.67
C TRP A 173 -17.95 34.15 -15.62
N THR A 174 -17.05 33.24 -16.00
CA THR A 174 -16.12 33.44 -17.12
C THR A 174 -16.75 32.83 -18.36
N TYR A 175 -17.08 33.67 -19.35
CA TYR A 175 -17.73 33.23 -20.58
C TYR A 175 -16.72 33.04 -21.72
N VAL A 176 -17.09 32.19 -22.67
CA VAL A 176 -16.41 32.09 -23.96
C VAL A 176 -16.50 33.46 -24.67
N PHE A 177 -15.35 34.06 -24.98
CA PHE A 177 -15.28 35.32 -25.74
C PHE A 177 -15.65 35.12 -27.22
N GLU A 178 -16.02 36.18 -27.93
CA GLU A 178 -16.44 36.09 -29.34
C GLU A 178 -15.35 35.48 -30.22
N GLU A 179 -14.07 35.78 -29.95
CA GLU A 179 -12.92 35.25 -30.68
C GLU A 179 -12.67 33.75 -30.42
N GLN A 180 -13.34 33.17 -29.42
CA GLN A 180 -13.25 31.77 -29.04
C GLN A 180 -14.46 30.94 -29.57
N ILE A 181 -15.42 31.59 -30.23
CA ILE A 181 -16.57 30.92 -30.84
C ILE A 181 -16.11 30.28 -32.16
N LEU A 182 -16.34 28.98 -32.28
CA LEU A 182 -16.02 28.22 -33.48
C LEU A 182 -17.06 28.47 -34.59
N SER A 183 -16.64 28.38 -35.84
CA SER A 183 -17.56 28.12 -36.95
C SER A 183 -18.16 26.71 -36.84
N GLU A 184 -19.25 26.45 -37.57
CA GLU A 184 -19.84 25.11 -37.65
C GLU A 184 -18.79 24.05 -38.06
N SER A 185 -17.99 24.37 -39.08
CA SER A 185 -16.99 23.44 -39.60
C SER A 185 -15.89 23.12 -38.58
N GLU A 186 -15.43 24.13 -37.82
CA GLU A 186 -14.42 23.95 -36.78
C GLU A 186 -14.99 23.19 -35.58
N PHE A 187 -16.25 23.44 -35.20
CA PHE A 187 -16.94 22.70 -34.14
C PHE A 187 -17.10 21.23 -34.51
N VAL A 188 -17.51 20.92 -35.75
CA VAL A 188 -17.63 19.54 -36.23
C VAL A 188 -16.28 18.85 -36.21
N LYS A 189 -15.21 19.52 -36.68
CA LYS A 189 -13.84 19.01 -36.53
C LYS A 189 -13.50 18.74 -35.06
N LEU A 190 -13.81 19.66 -34.15
CA LEU A 190 -13.55 19.52 -32.72
C LEU A 190 -14.28 18.31 -32.10
N SER A 191 -15.54 18.10 -32.47
CA SER A 191 -16.36 16.98 -31.98
C SER A 191 -15.82 15.60 -32.36
N ALA A 192 -14.98 15.53 -33.41
CA ALA A 192 -14.33 14.30 -33.82
C ALA A 192 -13.13 13.89 -32.94
N TYR A 193 -12.67 14.76 -32.03
CA TYR A 193 -11.63 14.43 -31.06
C TYR A 193 -12.03 13.21 -30.23
N ASP A 194 -11.14 12.23 -30.13
CA ASP A 194 -11.34 11.05 -29.29
C ASP A 194 -10.23 10.97 -28.25
N ALA A 195 -10.56 11.33 -27.00
CA ALA A 195 -9.62 11.31 -25.87
C ALA A 195 -9.05 9.89 -25.61
N ASN A 196 -9.82 8.85 -25.93
CA ASN A 196 -9.44 7.44 -25.74
C ASN A 196 -8.74 6.84 -26.97
N GLY A 197 -8.55 7.62 -28.03
CA GLY A 197 -7.87 7.18 -29.24
C GLY A 197 -6.38 6.92 -29.03
N SER A 198 -5.77 6.15 -29.95
CA SER A 198 -4.32 5.91 -29.93
C SER A 198 -3.51 7.22 -29.95
N SER A 199 -2.30 7.20 -29.40
CA SER A 199 -1.43 8.38 -29.39
C SER A 199 -1.17 8.94 -30.80
N GLU A 200 -1.10 8.08 -31.81
CA GLU A 200 -0.91 8.49 -33.21
C GLU A 200 -2.17 9.15 -33.78
N ASN A 201 -3.35 8.61 -33.48
CA ASN A 201 -4.62 9.20 -33.90
C ASN A 201 -4.81 10.60 -33.29
N ARG A 202 -4.53 10.76 -31.99
CA ARG A 202 -4.64 12.07 -31.31
C ARG A 202 -3.60 13.07 -31.82
N LYS A 203 -2.39 12.62 -32.14
CA LYS A 203 -1.35 13.44 -32.78
C LYS A 203 -1.77 13.91 -34.18
N ASN A 204 -2.24 13.00 -35.04
CA ASN A 204 -2.74 13.32 -36.38
C ASN A 204 -3.94 14.27 -36.32
N TYR A 205 -4.82 14.08 -35.34
CA TYR A 205 -5.93 14.99 -35.07
C TYR A 205 -5.43 16.41 -34.79
N PHE A 206 -4.48 16.61 -33.87
CA PHE A 206 -3.96 17.95 -33.57
C PHE A 206 -3.18 18.59 -34.72
N GLN A 207 -2.63 17.79 -35.64
CA GLN A 207 -2.03 18.28 -36.89
C GLN A 207 -3.08 18.71 -37.92
N SER A 208 -4.29 18.14 -37.85
CA SER A 208 -5.38 18.42 -38.80
C SER A 208 -6.21 19.67 -38.47
N ILE A 209 -6.14 20.17 -37.23
CA ILE A 209 -6.87 21.36 -36.79
C ILE A 209 -6.01 22.62 -36.85
N ASP A 210 -6.53 23.65 -37.51
CA ASP A 210 -5.89 24.94 -37.80
C ASP A 210 -6.35 26.08 -36.88
N PHE A 211 -7.45 25.88 -36.15
CA PHE A 211 -7.96 26.83 -35.16
C PHE A 211 -7.28 26.65 -33.79
N LYS A 212 -7.25 27.76 -33.02
CA LYS A 212 -6.66 27.83 -31.68
C LYS A 212 -7.59 28.57 -30.73
N ILE A 213 -8.42 27.79 -30.04
CA ILE A 213 -9.19 28.24 -28.89
C ILE A 213 -8.59 27.68 -27.61
N ASP A 214 -8.85 28.30 -26.46
CA ASP A 214 -8.29 27.94 -25.16
C ASP A 214 -8.52 26.46 -24.83
N PHE A 215 -9.73 25.94 -25.10
CA PHE A 215 -10.05 24.54 -24.89
C PHE A 215 -9.22 23.59 -25.78
N SER A 216 -9.02 23.95 -27.05
CA SER A 216 -8.21 23.14 -27.97
C SER A 216 -6.72 23.17 -27.61
N GLU A 217 -6.21 24.30 -27.12
CA GLU A 217 -4.85 24.42 -26.60
C GLU A 217 -4.69 23.63 -25.30
N TRP A 218 -5.68 23.66 -24.41
CA TRP A 218 -5.72 22.81 -23.22
C TRP A 218 -5.63 21.32 -23.58
N LEU A 219 -6.42 20.84 -24.55
CA LEU A 219 -6.35 19.45 -25.03
C LEU A 219 -4.96 19.10 -25.61
N ARG A 220 -4.35 20.02 -26.37
CA ARG A 220 -2.97 19.85 -26.89
C ARG A 220 -1.96 19.69 -25.75
N TYR A 221 -2.04 20.52 -24.72
CA TYR A 221 -1.14 20.43 -23.57
C TYR A 221 -1.39 19.19 -22.72
N GLN A 222 -2.66 18.82 -22.50
CA GLN A 222 -3.00 17.56 -21.82
C GLN A 222 -2.34 16.36 -22.51
N PHE A 223 -2.48 16.26 -23.83
CA PHE A 223 -1.83 15.21 -24.61
C PHE A 223 -0.29 15.22 -24.47
N ARG A 224 0.33 16.41 -24.50
CA ARG A 224 1.79 16.52 -24.32
C ARG A 224 2.25 16.16 -22.90
N LEU A 225 1.45 16.44 -21.88
CA LEU A 225 1.76 16.12 -20.48
C LEU A 225 1.73 14.61 -20.20
N GLU A 226 1.04 13.80 -21.01
CA GLU A 226 1.09 12.34 -20.92
C GLU A 226 2.51 11.80 -21.05
N LYS A 227 3.37 12.50 -21.81
CA LYS A 227 4.81 12.23 -21.84
C LYS A 227 5.47 12.81 -20.59
N GLN A 228 5.45 12.04 -19.51
CA GLN A 228 6.07 12.37 -18.23
C GLN A 228 7.60 12.25 -18.24
N SER A 229 8.29 12.99 -19.12
CA SER A 229 9.75 13.10 -19.14
C SER A 229 10.19 14.50 -18.75
N GLU A 230 11.29 14.62 -17.98
CA GLU A 230 11.77 15.92 -17.48
C GLU A 230 12.03 16.93 -18.61
N GLU A 231 12.63 16.48 -19.72
CA GLU A 231 12.91 17.32 -20.88
C GLU A 231 11.63 17.89 -21.52
N ASN A 232 10.60 17.05 -21.68
CA ASN A 232 9.31 17.45 -22.26
C ASN A 232 8.58 18.46 -21.36
N LEU A 233 8.59 18.21 -20.04
CA LEU A 233 7.95 19.11 -19.08
C LEU A 233 8.64 20.48 -19.01
N LYS A 234 9.98 20.52 -19.09
CA LYS A 234 10.74 21.78 -19.18
C LYS A 234 10.43 22.55 -20.47
N GLU A 235 10.32 21.84 -21.60
CA GLU A 235 9.95 22.44 -22.88
C GLU A 235 8.55 23.06 -22.83
N ILE A 236 7.56 22.31 -22.33
CA ILE A 236 6.19 22.79 -22.13
C ILE A 236 6.18 24.03 -21.22
N TRP A 237 6.91 24.00 -20.10
CA TRP A 237 6.97 25.15 -19.20
C TRP A 237 7.63 26.38 -19.84
N LYS A 238 8.66 26.19 -20.66
CA LYS A 238 9.32 27.30 -21.39
C LYS A 238 8.35 28.00 -22.36
N GLU A 239 7.47 27.24 -22.99
CA GLU A 239 6.44 27.79 -23.89
C GLU A 239 5.32 28.52 -23.14
N VAL A 240 5.00 28.08 -21.92
CA VAL A 240 3.78 28.47 -21.21
C VAL A 240 4.02 29.44 -20.05
N GLY A 241 5.06 29.22 -19.24
CA GLY A 241 5.24 29.84 -17.92
C GLY A 241 5.35 31.37 -17.92
N ALA A 242 5.76 31.98 -19.03
CA ALA A 242 5.84 33.44 -19.19
C ALA A 242 5.02 33.96 -20.37
N ASN A 243 4.21 33.12 -21.01
CA ASN A 243 3.48 33.49 -22.22
C ASN A 243 2.13 34.14 -21.85
N PRO A 244 1.93 35.45 -22.13
CA PRO A 244 0.71 36.16 -21.76
C PRO A 244 -0.50 35.73 -22.60
N LYS A 245 -0.29 35.03 -23.72
CA LYS A 245 -1.38 34.50 -24.58
C LYS A 245 -2.03 33.25 -24.00
N ILE A 246 -1.36 32.56 -23.07
CA ILE A 246 -1.94 31.39 -22.40
C ILE A 246 -2.78 31.86 -21.22
N THR A 247 -3.93 31.24 -20.98
CA THR A 247 -4.79 31.62 -19.86
C THR A 247 -4.15 31.25 -18.51
N PRO A 248 -4.45 32.00 -17.43
CA PRO A 248 -4.00 31.63 -16.08
C PRO A 248 -4.40 30.21 -15.67
N PHE A 249 -5.57 29.75 -16.11
CA PHE A 249 -6.05 28.39 -15.84
C PHE A 249 -5.14 27.32 -16.46
N ILE A 250 -4.77 27.46 -17.74
CA ILE A 250 -3.88 26.50 -18.40
C ILE A 250 -2.48 26.54 -17.76
N ARG A 251 -1.95 27.73 -17.47
CA ARG A 251 -0.66 27.87 -16.75
C ARG A 251 -0.69 27.17 -15.39
N PHE A 252 -1.77 27.37 -14.62
CA PHE A 252 -2.01 26.72 -13.33
C PHE A 252 -1.96 25.19 -13.46
N GLN A 253 -2.75 24.62 -14.37
CA GLN A 253 -2.84 23.17 -14.53
C GLN A 253 -1.50 22.54 -14.93
N ILE A 254 -0.77 23.19 -15.85
CA ILE A 254 0.56 22.74 -16.26
C ILE A 254 1.54 22.80 -15.08
N ALA A 255 1.60 23.91 -14.36
CA ALA A 255 2.48 24.06 -13.20
C ALA A 255 2.16 23.01 -12.10
N LYS A 256 0.87 22.78 -11.81
CA LYS A 256 0.41 21.74 -10.87
C LYS A 256 0.83 20.34 -11.32
N ASN A 257 0.74 20.04 -12.62
CA ASN A 257 1.14 18.73 -13.17
C ASN A 257 2.66 18.51 -13.09
N ILE A 258 3.46 19.51 -13.46
CA ILE A 258 4.93 19.46 -13.34
C ILE A 258 5.36 19.32 -11.88
N SER A 259 4.69 20.03 -10.96
CA SER A 259 4.94 19.90 -9.53
C SER A 259 4.70 18.47 -9.03
N LYS A 260 3.56 17.86 -9.40
CA LYS A 260 3.26 16.46 -9.08
C LYS A 260 4.32 15.49 -9.63
N PHE A 261 4.76 15.69 -10.87
CA PHE A 261 5.84 14.87 -11.45
C PHE A 261 7.12 14.92 -10.61
N TYR A 262 7.55 16.11 -10.18
CA TYR A 262 8.74 16.23 -9.33
C TYR A 262 8.52 15.71 -7.92
N PHE A 263 7.31 15.80 -7.37
CA PHE A 263 6.96 15.19 -6.09
C PHE A 263 7.10 13.66 -6.16
N GLU A 264 6.58 13.02 -7.21
CA GLU A 264 6.69 11.57 -7.42
C GLU A 264 8.13 11.10 -7.66
N LYS A 265 9.01 11.98 -8.17
CA LYS A 265 10.46 11.75 -8.29
C LYS A 265 11.24 12.01 -7.00
N SER A 266 10.57 12.41 -5.92
CA SER A 266 11.20 12.83 -4.66
C SER A 266 12.12 14.06 -4.80
N GLU A 267 11.92 14.87 -5.84
CA GLU A 267 12.63 16.13 -6.07
C GLU A 267 11.85 17.30 -5.48
N TYR A 268 11.70 17.31 -4.16
CA TYR A 268 10.77 18.18 -3.44
C TYR A 268 11.03 19.67 -3.63
N SER A 269 12.30 20.10 -3.75
CA SER A 269 12.63 21.51 -4.01
C SER A 269 12.05 22.01 -5.35
N LYS A 270 12.10 21.19 -6.43
CA LYS A 270 11.47 21.54 -7.72
C LYS A 270 9.96 21.45 -7.62
N SER A 271 9.41 20.45 -6.92
CA SER A 271 7.97 20.36 -6.66
C SER A 271 7.43 21.66 -6.04
N VAL A 272 8.11 22.19 -5.02
CA VAL A 272 7.75 23.47 -4.36
C VAL A 272 7.82 24.65 -5.33
N GLU A 273 8.84 24.73 -6.18
CA GLU A 273 8.97 25.81 -7.18
C GLU A 273 7.74 25.88 -8.10
N TYR A 274 7.37 24.75 -8.71
CA TYR A 274 6.23 24.69 -9.63
C TYR A 274 4.88 24.80 -8.92
N ALA A 275 4.74 24.26 -7.71
CA ALA A 275 3.53 24.47 -6.91
C ALA A 275 3.34 25.95 -6.54
N ASN A 276 4.42 26.68 -6.25
CA ASN A 276 4.36 28.14 -6.05
C ASN A 276 4.02 28.91 -7.33
N ALA A 277 4.46 28.43 -8.50
CA ALA A 277 4.00 28.99 -9.78
C ALA A 277 2.48 28.78 -9.96
N ALA A 278 1.98 27.56 -9.70
CA ALA A 278 0.55 27.27 -9.74
C ALA A 278 -0.25 28.13 -8.73
N ARG A 279 0.23 28.24 -7.48
CA ARG A 279 -0.36 29.09 -6.44
C ARG A 279 -0.58 30.52 -6.93
N ARG A 280 0.46 31.14 -7.51
CA ARG A 280 0.42 32.53 -8.00
C ARG A 280 -0.64 32.75 -9.09
N GLU A 281 -0.88 31.78 -9.96
CA GLU A 281 -1.93 31.89 -10.99
C GLU A 281 -3.35 31.85 -10.38
N LYS A 282 -3.58 31.06 -9.33
CA LYS A 282 -4.87 31.06 -8.60
C LYS A 282 -5.07 32.33 -7.78
N GLU A 283 -4.01 32.86 -7.17
CA GLU A 283 -4.05 34.13 -6.44
C GLU A 283 -4.34 35.31 -7.39
N SER A 284 -3.67 35.37 -8.55
CA SER A 284 -3.86 36.44 -9.54
C SER A 284 -5.26 36.43 -10.16
N SER A 285 -5.83 35.24 -10.36
CA SER A 285 -7.21 35.04 -10.84
C SER A 285 -8.28 35.11 -9.73
N LYS A 286 -7.90 35.38 -8.48
CA LYS A 286 -8.78 35.45 -7.29
C LYS A 286 -9.58 34.16 -7.03
N GLN A 287 -9.05 33.00 -7.44
CA GLN A 287 -9.64 31.68 -7.25
C GLN A 287 -9.03 30.94 -6.04
N VAL A 288 -8.97 31.63 -4.90
CA VAL A 288 -8.30 31.12 -3.68
C VAL A 288 -9.23 30.31 -2.77
N PHE A 289 -10.54 30.40 -2.97
CA PHE A 289 -11.54 29.57 -2.28
C PHE A 289 -11.96 28.39 -3.17
N HIS A 290 -11.02 27.47 -3.44
CA HIS A 290 -11.26 26.33 -4.34
C HIS A 290 -10.44 25.11 -3.89
N SER A 291 -10.96 23.90 -4.11
CA SER A 291 -10.24 22.66 -3.80
C SER A 291 -8.88 22.58 -4.49
N ASP A 292 -8.78 22.96 -5.76
CA ASP A 292 -7.53 22.99 -6.52
C ASP A 292 -6.44 23.86 -5.91
N TYR A 293 -6.83 24.94 -5.25
CA TYR A 293 -5.91 25.81 -4.53
C TYR A 293 -5.48 25.17 -3.21
N ALA A 294 -6.40 24.54 -2.48
CA ALA A 294 -6.09 23.75 -1.28
C ALA A 294 -5.14 22.58 -1.59
N ASP A 295 -5.38 21.85 -2.68
CA ASP A 295 -4.49 20.78 -3.16
C ASP A 295 -3.07 21.29 -3.41
N THR A 296 -2.95 22.47 -4.03
CA THR A 296 -1.66 23.07 -4.40
C THR A 296 -0.89 23.52 -3.16
N ILE A 297 -1.56 24.17 -2.21
CA ILE A 297 -0.96 24.53 -0.92
C ILE A 297 -0.56 23.28 -0.15
N SER A 298 -1.43 22.26 -0.12
CA SER A 298 -1.13 20.98 0.51
C SER A 298 0.10 20.34 -0.11
N LEU A 299 0.24 20.35 -1.43
CA LEU A 299 1.42 19.81 -2.14
C LEU A 299 2.71 20.54 -1.76
N ILE A 300 2.69 21.86 -1.57
CA ILE A 300 3.82 22.62 -1.04
C ILE A 300 4.18 22.11 0.36
N GLY A 301 3.19 22.05 1.25
CA GLY A 301 3.36 21.57 2.61
C GLY A 301 3.95 20.15 2.67
N LYS A 302 3.37 19.21 1.92
CA LYS A 302 3.84 17.82 1.80
C LYS A 302 5.30 17.77 1.32
N SER A 303 5.62 18.53 0.26
CA SER A 303 6.98 18.59 -0.29
C SER A 303 7.98 19.12 0.74
N LEU A 304 7.64 20.20 1.46
CA LEU A 304 8.49 20.79 2.49
C LEU A 304 8.74 19.84 3.67
N VAL A 305 7.72 19.11 4.12
CA VAL A 305 7.88 18.09 5.17
C VAL A 305 8.88 17.02 4.74
N LEU A 306 8.71 16.48 3.53
CA LEU A 306 9.56 15.41 3.01
C LEU A 306 10.99 15.89 2.67
N ASP A 307 11.17 17.20 2.44
CA ASP A 307 12.47 17.89 2.33
C ASP A 307 13.08 18.24 3.70
N GLY A 308 12.42 17.91 4.82
CA GLY A 308 12.89 18.17 6.18
C GLY A 308 12.57 19.57 6.74
N LYS A 309 11.90 20.44 5.98
CA LYS A 309 11.53 21.82 6.36
C LYS A 309 10.19 21.87 7.09
N LYS A 310 10.10 21.17 8.21
CA LYS A 310 8.84 20.90 8.94
C LYS A 310 8.17 22.17 9.51
N GLU A 311 8.97 23.11 10.00
CA GLU A 311 8.48 24.39 10.55
C GLU A 311 7.87 25.31 9.50
N GLU A 312 8.36 25.26 8.26
CA GLU A 312 7.75 25.99 7.14
C GLU A 312 6.49 25.27 6.65
N ALA A 313 6.54 23.94 6.57
CA ALA A 313 5.45 23.13 6.07
C ALA A 313 4.16 23.27 6.88
N ILE A 314 4.25 23.44 8.21
CA ILE A 314 3.06 23.53 9.07
C ILE A 314 2.14 24.69 8.67
N PHE A 315 2.70 25.81 8.20
CA PHE A 315 1.94 26.96 7.73
C PHE A 315 1.06 26.59 6.52
N TYR A 316 1.66 25.92 5.53
CA TYR A 316 0.98 25.48 4.32
C TYR A 316 -0.08 24.42 4.63
N LEU A 317 0.26 23.38 5.40
CA LEU A 317 -0.67 22.31 5.76
C LEU A 317 -1.86 22.81 6.59
N THR A 318 -1.63 23.73 7.52
CA THR A 318 -2.71 24.38 8.30
C THR A 318 -3.65 25.18 7.41
N SER A 319 -3.08 25.91 6.45
CA SER A 319 -3.86 26.76 5.54
C SER A 319 -4.69 25.92 4.57
N ALA A 320 -4.10 24.86 3.99
CA ALA A 320 -4.83 23.91 3.17
C ALA A 320 -5.96 23.24 3.95
N LYS A 321 -5.69 22.78 5.19
CA LYS A 321 -6.71 22.21 6.08
C LYS A 321 -7.87 23.18 6.32
N LYS A 322 -7.58 24.46 6.58
CA LYS A 322 -8.61 25.47 6.80
C LYS A 322 -9.48 25.66 5.56
N ILE A 323 -8.89 25.63 4.37
CA ILE A 323 -9.65 25.72 3.12
C ILE A 323 -10.50 24.47 2.93
N TYR A 324 -9.97 23.25 3.12
CA TYR A 324 -10.76 22.02 3.05
C TYR A 324 -11.92 22.03 4.06
N GLU A 325 -11.69 22.45 5.29
CA GLU A 325 -12.73 22.62 6.31
C GLU A 325 -13.83 23.56 5.83
N THR A 326 -13.44 24.73 5.33
CA THR A 326 -14.40 25.75 4.86
C THR A 326 -15.09 25.34 3.55
N LEU A 327 -14.51 24.43 2.77
CA LEU A 327 -15.15 23.84 1.60
C LEU A 327 -16.04 22.63 1.95
N GLY A 328 -15.99 22.11 3.19
CA GLY A 328 -16.67 20.87 3.57
C GLY A 328 -16.03 19.62 2.93
N LEU A 329 -14.72 19.66 2.68
CA LEU A 329 -13.95 18.63 1.97
C LEU A 329 -12.83 18.02 2.85
N LEU A 330 -12.95 18.07 4.18
CA LEU A 330 -11.96 17.40 5.06
C LEU A 330 -11.97 15.87 4.90
N GLU A 331 -13.12 15.29 4.58
CA GLU A 331 -13.28 13.86 4.32
C GLU A 331 -13.09 13.50 2.84
N ASP A 332 -12.70 14.45 2.00
CA ASP A 332 -12.19 14.16 0.66
C ASP A 332 -10.81 13.51 0.75
N SER A 333 -10.44 12.69 -0.23
CA SER A 333 -9.13 12.01 -0.25
C SER A 333 -7.95 12.97 -0.06
N MET A 334 -7.98 14.14 -0.70
CA MET A 334 -6.91 15.15 -0.57
C MET A 334 -6.96 15.85 0.79
N GLY A 335 -8.15 16.03 1.35
CA GLY A 335 -8.37 16.56 2.70
C GLY A 335 -7.79 15.63 3.78
N LEU A 336 -8.13 14.34 3.70
CA LEU A 336 -7.62 13.30 4.61
C LEU A 336 -6.10 13.17 4.54
N GLU A 337 -5.54 13.17 3.33
CA GLU A 337 -4.10 13.13 3.13
C GLU A 337 -3.41 14.37 3.73
N ASN A 338 -3.95 15.56 3.51
CA ASN A 338 -3.44 16.78 4.14
C ASN A 338 -3.48 16.70 5.67
N SER A 339 -4.61 16.23 6.22
CA SER A 339 -4.78 16.01 7.66
C SER A 339 -3.77 15.01 8.21
N TYR A 340 -3.42 13.96 7.46
CA TYR A 340 -2.40 13.01 7.87
C TYR A 340 -1.02 13.68 7.97
N PHE A 341 -0.58 14.37 6.91
CA PHE A 341 0.67 15.13 6.93
C PHE A 341 0.69 16.19 8.03
N TYR A 342 -0.42 16.91 8.21
CA TYR A 342 -0.56 17.93 9.23
C TYR A 342 -0.42 17.33 10.64
N GLY A 343 -1.13 16.24 10.93
CA GLY A 343 -1.05 15.53 12.20
C GLY A 343 0.36 15.07 12.53
N LEU A 344 1.09 14.48 11.57
CA LEU A 344 2.48 14.08 11.78
C LEU A 344 3.41 15.28 12.00
N THR A 345 3.22 16.35 11.22
CA THR A 345 4.02 17.58 11.34
C THR A 345 3.83 18.22 12.71
N LEU A 346 2.61 18.20 13.25
CA LEU A 346 2.31 18.65 14.62
C LEU A 346 3.13 17.87 15.65
N SER A 347 3.28 16.54 15.51
CA SER A 347 4.14 15.76 16.42
C SER A 347 5.59 16.20 16.32
N ASP A 348 6.08 16.50 15.11
CA ASP A 348 7.47 16.89 14.90
C ASP A 348 7.78 18.29 15.46
N VAL A 349 6.82 19.20 15.45
CA VAL A 349 6.95 20.52 16.11
C VAL A 349 6.52 20.50 17.58
N SER A 350 6.51 19.33 18.21
CA SER A 350 6.21 19.11 19.64
C SER A 350 4.80 19.53 20.08
N GLN A 351 3.81 19.44 19.19
CA GLN A 351 2.38 19.64 19.47
C GLN A 351 1.64 18.29 19.51
N ILE A 352 2.03 17.44 20.45
CA ILE A 352 1.71 16.00 20.46
C ILE A 352 0.21 15.75 20.71
N GLU A 353 -0.45 16.56 21.54
CA GLU A 353 -1.88 16.45 21.83
C GLU A 353 -2.74 16.78 20.59
N LEU A 354 -2.38 17.85 19.87
CA LEU A 354 -3.05 18.22 18.61
C LEU A 354 -2.81 17.17 17.53
N SER A 355 -1.60 16.63 17.48
CA SER A 355 -1.25 15.53 16.60
C SER A 355 -2.13 14.31 16.85
N ALA A 356 -2.27 13.89 18.11
CA ALA A 356 -3.13 12.77 18.49
C ALA A 356 -4.59 13.01 18.09
N TYR A 357 -5.12 14.22 18.35
CA TYR A 357 -6.48 14.59 17.97
C TYR A 357 -6.68 14.51 16.45
N GLU A 358 -5.76 15.09 15.68
CA GLU A 358 -5.85 15.11 14.21
C GLU A 358 -5.79 13.69 13.62
N LEU A 359 -4.82 12.87 14.04
CA LEU A 359 -4.66 11.52 13.51
C LEU A 359 -5.81 10.59 13.94
N SER A 360 -6.35 10.76 15.14
CA SER A 360 -7.53 10.00 15.59
C SER A 360 -8.77 10.32 14.74
N ASN A 361 -8.94 11.58 14.31
CA ASN A 361 -10.10 11.98 13.50
C ASN A 361 -10.12 11.37 12.09
N ILE A 362 -8.96 11.00 11.56
CA ILE A 362 -8.83 10.36 10.24
C ILE A 362 -8.68 8.84 10.31
N GLN A 363 -8.57 8.27 11.51
CA GLN A 363 -8.45 6.83 11.71
C GLN A 363 -9.64 6.08 11.11
N GLY A 364 -9.35 5.07 10.27
CA GLY A 364 -10.38 4.26 9.60
C GLY A 364 -11.09 4.97 8.45
N LYS A 365 -10.75 6.23 8.14
CA LYS A 365 -11.33 6.98 7.01
C LYS A 365 -10.50 6.91 5.73
N LEU A 366 -9.28 6.38 5.79
CA LEU A 366 -8.42 6.20 4.61
C LEU A 366 -8.89 4.98 3.80
N ASN A 367 -8.86 5.10 2.46
CA ASN A 367 -9.34 4.03 1.56
C ASN A 367 -8.44 2.79 1.54
N GLY A 368 -7.12 2.97 1.75
CA GLY A 368 -6.15 1.89 1.62
C GLY A 368 -5.78 1.23 2.95
N VAL A 369 -5.71 -0.10 2.96
CA VAL A 369 -5.43 -0.89 4.17
C VAL A 369 -4.03 -0.60 4.71
N TYR A 370 -3.05 -0.42 3.84
CA TYR A 370 -1.67 -0.11 4.24
C TYR A 370 -1.57 1.27 4.89
N GLU A 371 -2.20 2.27 4.30
CA GLU A 371 -2.23 3.63 4.81
C GLU A 371 -2.84 3.66 6.21
N ASN A 372 -3.89 2.85 6.46
CA ASN A 372 -4.45 2.65 7.80
C ASN A 372 -3.46 1.95 8.75
N ILE A 373 -2.74 0.91 8.31
CA ILE A 373 -1.72 0.24 9.14
C ILE A 373 -0.62 1.23 9.56
N TYR A 374 -0.12 2.05 8.65
CA TYR A 374 0.88 3.06 8.97
C TYR A 374 0.32 4.19 9.85
N LEU A 375 -0.94 4.59 9.62
CA LEU A 375 -1.63 5.58 10.46
C LEU A 375 -1.79 5.07 11.89
N ASP A 376 -2.23 3.83 12.08
CA ASP A 376 -2.40 3.21 13.40
C ASP A 376 -1.06 3.14 14.15
N TYR A 377 0.05 2.79 13.48
CA TYR A 377 1.39 2.85 14.07
C TYR A 377 1.76 4.27 14.52
N ASN A 378 1.59 5.24 13.63
CA ASN A 378 1.94 6.63 13.91
C ASN A 378 1.11 7.20 15.08
N LEU A 379 -0.19 6.95 15.07
CA LEU A 379 -1.08 7.33 16.16
C LEU A 379 -0.69 6.62 17.46
N ALA A 380 -0.38 5.32 17.43
CA ALA A 380 0.08 4.57 18.60
C ALA A 380 1.38 5.13 19.18
N LEU A 381 2.33 5.53 18.32
CA LEU A 381 3.59 6.16 18.71
C LEU A 381 3.35 7.51 19.41
N ILE A 382 2.42 8.32 18.88
CA ILE A 382 2.03 9.60 19.47
C ILE A 382 1.31 9.42 20.80
N LEU A 383 0.39 8.45 20.89
CA LEU A 383 -0.28 8.09 22.15
C LEU A 383 0.73 7.61 23.21
N TYR A 384 1.75 6.86 22.82
CA TYR A 384 2.82 6.45 23.73
C TYR A 384 3.57 7.66 24.26
N ARG A 385 3.91 8.63 23.40
CA ARG A 385 4.58 9.88 23.81
C ARG A 385 3.73 10.73 24.76
N LEU A 386 2.40 10.61 24.70
CA LEU A 386 1.46 11.22 25.65
C LEU A 386 1.26 10.41 26.95
N GLY A 387 1.96 9.29 27.12
CA GLY A 387 1.80 8.38 28.25
C GLY A 387 0.49 7.59 28.24
N ARG A 388 -0.18 7.47 27.09
CA ARG A 388 -1.43 6.71 26.93
C ARG A 388 -1.14 5.25 26.53
N TYR A 389 -0.39 4.54 27.38
CA TYR A 389 0.18 3.24 27.04
C TYR A 389 -0.87 2.14 26.78
N GLU A 390 -1.96 2.10 27.56
CA GLU A 390 -3.04 1.12 27.32
C GLU A 390 -3.71 1.33 25.95
N ALA A 391 -3.92 2.60 25.56
CA ALA A 391 -4.46 2.92 24.23
C ALA A 391 -3.48 2.56 23.12
N THR A 392 -2.17 2.79 23.32
CA THR A 392 -1.13 2.33 22.39
C THR A 392 -1.16 0.82 22.21
N ILE A 393 -1.24 0.05 23.30
CA ILE A 393 -1.31 -1.42 23.27
C ILE A 393 -2.54 -1.87 22.48
N SER A 394 -3.73 -1.34 22.81
CA SER A 394 -4.99 -1.68 22.12
C SER A 394 -4.89 -1.41 20.62
N LEU A 395 -4.38 -0.23 20.25
CA LEU A 395 -4.25 0.17 18.85
C LEU A 395 -3.25 -0.71 18.08
N LEU A 396 -2.11 -1.05 18.68
CA LEU A 396 -1.12 -1.94 18.05
C LEU A 396 -1.63 -3.38 17.91
N GLN A 397 -2.49 -3.84 18.81
CA GLN A 397 -3.16 -5.14 18.68
C GLN A 397 -4.14 -5.13 17.50
N GLU A 398 -4.96 -4.08 17.36
CA GLU A 398 -5.86 -3.93 16.20
C GLU A 398 -5.08 -3.83 14.88
N GLN A 399 -4.02 -3.03 14.86
CA GLN A 399 -3.12 -2.91 13.71
C GLN A 399 -2.52 -4.28 13.35
N ARG A 400 -2.09 -5.06 14.34
CA ARG A 400 -1.53 -6.39 14.13
C ARG A 400 -2.52 -7.32 13.44
N LYS A 401 -3.82 -7.26 13.77
CA LYS A 401 -4.86 -8.04 13.05
C LYS A 401 -4.88 -7.69 11.56
N LYS A 402 -4.88 -6.39 11.23
CA LYS A 402 -4.82 -5.90 9.83
C LYS A 402 -3.56 -6.39 9.09
N ILE A 403 -2.40 -6.40 9.76
CA ILE A 403 -1.13 -6.90 9.22
C ILE A 403 -1.22 -8.39 8.84
N PHE A 404 -1.83 -9.22 9.69
CA PHE A 404 -2.01 -10.65 9.40
C PHE A 404 -3.08 -10.90 8.33
N GLU A 405 -4.20 -10.18 8.35
CA GLU A 405 -5.24 -10.26 7.31
C GLU A 405 -4.65 -9.94 5.93
N SER A 406 -3.76 -8.94 5.89
CA SER A 406 -3.03 -8.50 4.70
C SER A 406 -1.82 -9.37 4.33
N SER A 407 -1.51 -10.41 5.10
CA SER A 407 -0.40 -11.35 4.86
C SER A 407 0.99 -10.66 4.78
N ILE A 408 1.24 -9.70 5.66
CA ILE A 408 2.51 -8.95 5.75
C ILE A 408 3.18 -8.96 7.15
N PRO A 409 3.15 -10.06 7.94
CA PRO A 409 3.68 -10.07 9.31
C PRO A 409 5.20 -9.88 9.40
N ASN A 410 5.94 -10.07 8.30
CA ASN A 410 7.40 -9.98 8.24
C ASN A 410 7.90 -8.71 7.54
N PHE A 411 7.04 -7.69 7.39
CA PHE A 411 7.41 -6.40 6.84
C PHE A 411 7.98 -5.49 7.93
N ASP A 412 8.82 -4.53 7.54
CA ASP A 412 9.51 -3.62 8.47
C ASP A 412 8.53 -2.93 9.44
N ILE A 413 7.33 -2.55 8.99
CA ILE A 413 6.29 -1.93 9.84
C ILE A 413 5.83 -2.84 10.97
N SER A 414 5.74 -4.15 10.75
CA SER A 414 5.35 -5.13 11.77
C SER A 414 6.41 -5.19 12.88
N LEU A 415 7.69 -5.25 12.50
CA LEU A 415 8.81 -5.30 13.46
C LEU A 415 8.99 -3.99 14.22
N GLN A 416 8.77 -2.84 13.57
CA GLN A 416 8.74 -1.54 14.25
C GLN A 416 7.58 -1.43 15.24
N SER A 417 6.40 -1.95 14.87
CA SER A 417 5.23 -1.97 15.75
C SER A 417 5.46 -2.84 16.99
N LEU A 418 6.18 -3.97 16.86
CA LEU A 418 6.59 -4.80 18.00
C LEU A 418 7.54 -4.08 18.95
N LEU A 419 8.50 -3.31 18.41
CA LEU A 419 9.43 -2.53 19.22
C LEU A 419 8.68 -1.56 20.14
N LEU A 420 7.72 -0.81 19.57
CA LEU A 420 6.85 0.12 20.29
C LEU A 420 5.91 -0.61 21.27
N TYR A 421 5.33 -1.74 20.84
CA TYR A 421 4.47 -2.57 21.69
C TYR A 421 5.20 -3.03 22.96
N GLY A 422 6.43 -3.53 22.83
CA GLY A 422 7.26 -3.92 23.98
C GLY A 422 7.55 -2.76 24.93
N ALA A 423 7.77 -1.55 24.41
CA ALA A 423 7.95 -0.36 25.24
C ALA A 423 6.67 0.00 26.00
N ALA A 424 5.50 -0.06 25.35
CA ALA A 424 4.22 0.22 25.98
C ALA A 424 3.88 -0.80 27.08
N GLU A 425 4.13 -2.09 26.83
CA GLU A 425 3.98 -3.18 27.81
C GLU A 425 4.88 -2.96 29.02
N TYR A 426 6.13 -2.51 28.84
CA TYR A 426 7.00 -2.18 29.97
C TYR A 426 6.37 -1.08 30.85
N GLN A 427 5.87 -0.01 30.23
CA GLN A 427 5.35 1.15 30.95
C GLN A 427 4.12 0.84 31.80
N ILE A 428 3.33 -0.17 31.42
CA ILE A 428 2.19 -0.65 32.22
C ILE A 428 2.57 -1.74 33.26
N GLY A 429 3.85 -2.11 33.37
CA GLY A 429 4.35 -3.07 34.36
C GLY A 429 4.68 -4.47 33.82
N ASN A 430 4.43 -4.74 32.54
CA ASN A 430 4.60 -6.07 31.94
C ASN A 430 6.02 -6.30 31.39
N TRP A 431 7.02 -6.18 32.26
CA TRP A 431 8.43 -6.16 31.84
C TRP A 431 8.91 -7.48 31.22
N SER A 432 8.33 -8.61 31.64
CA SER A 432 8.63 -9.93 31.07
C SER A 432 8.17 -10.03 29.61
N ILE A 433 7.02 -9.43 29.29
CA ILE A 433 6.48 -9.34 27.92
C ILE A 433 7.39 -8.46 27.07
N ALA A 434 7.74 -7.27 27.57
CA ALA A 434 8.66 -6.35 26.89
C ALA A 434 10.00 -7.02 26.55
N LYS A 435 10.63 -7.67 27.54
CA LYS A 435 11.87 -8.43 27.36
C LYS A 435 11.71 -9.51 26.28
N SER A 436 10.67 -10.33 26.38
CA SER A 436 10.42 -11.43 25.44
C SER A 436 10.24 -10.94 24.00
N ILE A 437 9.55 -9.81 23.79
CA ILE A 437 9.37 -9.21 22.46
C ILE A 437 10.71 -8.77 21.88
N TRP A 438 11.51 -8.00 22.62
CA TRP A 438 12.77 -7.49 22.11
C TRP A 438 13.82 -8.59 21.92
N GLU A 439 13.85 -9.62 22.78
CA GLU A 439 14.66 -10.82 22.56
C GLU A 439 14.20 -11.57 21.30
N SER A 440 12.90 -11.64 21.03
CA SER A 440 12.37 -12.25 19.80
C SER A 440 12.81 -11.49 18.54
N ILE A 441 12.83 -10.15 18.59
CA ILE A 441 13.37 -9.33 17.50
C ILE A 441 14.85 -9.67 17.26
N ILE A 442 15.67 -9.74 18.31
CA ILE A 442 17.09 -10.05 18.16
C ILE A 442 17.31 -11.47 17.66
N ASN A 443 16.59 -12.44 18.20
CA ASN A 443 16.73 -13.84 17.82
C ASN A 443 16.30 -14.09 16.36
N SER A 444 15.43 -13.23 15.82
CA SER A 444 15.03 -13.30 14.42
C SER A 444 16.17 -13.06 13.43
N LYS A 445 17.34 -12.58 13.88
CA LYS A 445 18.56 -12.51 13.05
C LYS A 445 19.03 -13.85 12.47
N THR A 446 18.66 -14.94 13.15
CA THR A 446 18.98 -16.30 12.70
C THR A 446 18.15 -16.74 11.50
N THR A 447 16.99 -16.10 11.30
CA THR A 447 16.08 -16.33 10.18
C THR A 447 16.18 -15.23 9.13
N TYR A 448 16.33 -13.97 9.56
CA TYR A 448 16.43 -12.78 8.72
C TYR A 448 17.79 -12.12 8.88
N ALA A 449 18.39 -11.65 7.79
CA ALA A 449 19.61 -10.83 7.87
C ALA A 449 19.30 -9.37 8.29
N ILE A 450 18.78 -9.16 9.51
CA ILE A 450 18.26 -7.87 10.01
C ILE A 450 19.23 -7.06 10.87
N GLU A 451 20.47 -7.49 11.05
CA GLU A 451 21.43 -6.80 11.95
C GLU A 451 21.73 -5.34 11.52
N GLU A 452 21.53 -5.03 10.24
CA GLU A 452 21.64 -3.67 9.65
C GLU A 452 20.44 -2.75 9.97
N LYS A 453 19.31 -3.32 10.38
CA LYS A 453 18.04 -2.60 10.55
C LYS A 453 18.00 -1.83 11.87
N ILE A 454 17.37 -0.66 11.86
CA ILE A 454 17.33 0.23 13.03
C ILE A 454 16.59 -0.38 14.22
N TYR A 455 15.47 -1.07 13.99
CA TYR A 455 14.68 -1.69 15.06
C TYR A 455 15.43 -2.84 15.76
N TYR A 456 16.36 -3.51 15.08
CA TYR A 456 17.23 -4.53 15.70
C TYR A 456 18.21 -3.87 16.69
N ARG A 457 18.86 -2.78 16.27
CA ARG A 457 19.76 -2.00 17.12
C ARG A 457 19.02 -1.39 18.31
N ASN A 458 17.83 -0.85 18.08
CA ASN A 458 17.00 -0.29 19.13
C ASN A 458 16.53 -1.35 20.13
N ALA A 459 16.21 -2.57 19.69
CA ALA A 459 15.88 -3.68 20.59
C ALA A 459 17.06 -4.05 21.51
N LEU A 460 18.29 -4.09 20.98
CA LEU A 460 19.50 -4.28 21.81
C LEU A 460 19.67 -3.18 22.85
N PHE A 461 19.51 -1.92 22.43
CA PHE A 461 19.61 -0.78 23.33
C PHE A 461 18.53 -0.82 24.43
N ASN A 462 17.28 -1.13 24.07
CA ASN A 462 16.17 -1.24 25.01
C ASN A 462 16.35 -2.38 26.01
N LEU A 463 16.87 -3.54 25.57
CA LEU A 463 17.22 -4.64 26.48
C LEU A 463 18.38 -4.30 27.41
N SER A 464 19.34 -3.49 26.96
CA SER A 464 20.41 -2.99 27.82
C SER A 464 19.83 -2.12 28.94
N ILE A 465 18.97 -1.15 28.60
CA ILE A 465 18.26 -0.32 29.58
C ILE A 465 17.46 -1.19 30.55
N LEU A 466 16.66 -2.12 30.04
CA LEU A 466 15.86 -3.03 30.86
C LEU A 466 16.75 -3.84 31.82
N SER A 467 17.87 -4.38 31.34
CA SER A 467 18.78 -5.19 32.17
C SER A 467 19.44 -4.34 33.27
N SER A 468 19.85 -3.12 32.96
CA SER A 468 20.38 -2.15 33.92
C SER A 468 19.38 -1.85 35.03
N GLN A 469 18.13 -1.56 34.67
CA GLN A 469 17.03 -1.30 35.62
C GLN A 469 16.69 -2.51 36.50
N ARG A 470 17.05 -3.72 36.07
CA ARG A 470 16.88 -4.97 36.83
C ARG A 470 18.15 -5.38 37.58
N ASN A 471 19.13 -4.47 37.73
CA ASN A 471 20.41 -4.71 38.39
C ASN A 471 21.23 -5.87 37.78
N ASN A 472 21.06 -6.14 36.49
CA ASN A 472 21.85 -7.12 35.75
C ASN A 472 22.89 -6.41 34.86
N ALA A 473 23.97 -5.94 35.50
CA ALA A 473 25.00 -5.14 34.83
C ALA A 473 25.72 -5.90 33.71
N GLU A 474 25.99 -7.20 33.89
CA GLU A 474 26.67 -8.03 32.90
C GLU A 474 25.85 -8.17 31.61
N GLN A 475 24.56 -8.49 31.75
CA GLN A 475 23.67 -8.62 30.59
C GLN A 475 23.45 -7.25 29.91
N SER A 476 23.32 -6.18 30.71
CA SER A 476 23.24 -4.81 30.20
C SER A 476 24.44 -4.42 29.34
N GLU A 477 25.65 -4.67 29.84
CA GLU A 477 26.93 -4.42 29.17
C GLU A 477 27.04 -5.24 27.87
N SER A 478 26.62 -6.50 27.89
CA SER A 478 26.65 -7.39 26.72
C SER A 478 25.77 -6.88 25.57
N TYR A 479 24.53 -6.49 25.85
CA TYR A 479 23.64 -5.93 24.83
C TYR A 479 24.13 -4.57 24.33
N TYR A 480 24.63 -3.71 25.23
CA TYR A 480 25.13 -2.39 24.85
C TYR A 480 26.36 -2.48 23.93
N LYS A 481 27.30 -3.39 24.20
CA LYS A 481 28.46 -3.65 23.33
C LYS A 481 28.05 -4.08 21.92
N GLN A 482 27.03 -4.92 21.81
CA GLN A 482 26.48 -5.32 20.51
C GLN A 482 25.82 -4.14 19.78
N TYR A 483 25.03 -3.33 20.49
CA TYR A 483 24.45 -2.10 19.94
C TYR A 483 25.53 -1.14 19.41
N VAL A 484 26.56 -0.85 20.21
CA VAL A 484 27.68 0.03 19.83
C VAL A 484 28.41 -0.49 18.60
N LYS A 485 28.69 -1.80 18.54
CA LYS A 485 29.38 -2.42 17.39
C LYS A 485 28.61 -2.25 16.07
N LEU A 486 27.29 -2.26 16.12
CA LEU A 486 26.42 -2.20 14.94
C LEU A 486 25.94 -0.78 14.60
N THR A 487 26.19 0.20 15.46
CA THR A 487 25.67 1.56 15.29
C THR A 487 26.75 2.49 14.75
N PRO A 488 26.47 3.28 13.69
CA PRO A 488 27.40 4.29 13.21
C PRO A 488 27.85 5.24 14.31
N TYR A 489 29.14 5.62 14.33
CA TYR A 489 29.76 6.37 15.42
C TYR A 489 28.97 7.61 15.86
N GLY A 490 28.44 8.40 14.90
CA GLY A 490 27.65 9.61 15.19
C GLY A 490 26.20 9.37 15.67
N GLN A 491 25.76 8.12 15.76
CA GLN A 491 24.40 7.74 16.18
C GLN A 491 24.37 6.95 17.50
N ILE A 492 25.54 6.72 18.13
CA ILE A 492 25.62 5.96 19.38
C ILE A 492 25.05 6.80 20.52
N LEU A 493 24.01 6.28 21.16
CA LEU A 493 23.43 6.86 22.36
C LEU A 493 24.10 6.28 23.61
N THR A 494 24.33 7.13 24.61
CA THR A 494 24.77 6.70 25.93
C THR A 494 23.62 6.09 26.71
N LEU A 495 23.89 5.08 27.54
CA LEU A 495 22.86 4.53 28.43
C LEU A 495 22.29 5.62 29.35
N PRO A 496 20.98 5.89 29.29
CA PRO A 496 20.36 6.95 30.07
C PRO A 496 20.25 6.55 31.54
N SER A 497 20.28 7.53 32.43
CA SER A 497 19.99 7.35 33.86
C SER A 497 18.50 7.09 34.13
N ASN A 498 17.62 7.59 33.26
CA ASN A 498 16.18 7.39 33.30
C ASN A 498 15.73 6.37 32.25
N VAL A 499 14.59 5.70 32.48
CA VAL A 499 14.03 4.75 31.52
C VAL A 499 13.43 5.50 30.34
N ASN A 500 14.19 5.59 29.25
CA ASN A 500 13.71 6.07 27.96
C ASN A 500 14.10 5.08 26.87
N PHE A 501 13.12 4.48 26.22
CA PHE A 501 13.34 3.47 25.18
C PHE A 501 13.37 4.10 23.79
N GLU A 502 14.16 3.50 22.90
CA GLU A 502 14.17 3.81 21.48
C GLU A 502 13.02 3.06 20.80
N ILE A 503 11.98 3.81 20.41
CA ILE A 503 10.68 3.27 19.95
C ILE A 503 10.36 3.58 18.48
N GLY A 504 11.33 4.13 17.73
CA GLY A 504 11.15 4.52 16.34
C GLY A 504 10.63 5.94 16.15
N ASN A 505 10.48 6.33 14.88
CA ASN A 505 10.02 7.65 14.45
C ASN A 505 8.71 7.56 13.66
N PRO A 506 7.94 8.66 13.57
CA PRO A 506 6.79 8.72 12.68
C PRO A 506 7.21 8.45 11.23
N ILE A 507 6.38 7.71 10.49
CA ILE A 507 6.62 7.36 9.09
C ILE A 507 5.63 8.15 8.23
N TYR A 508 6.15 8.99 7.34
CA TYR A 508 5.30 9.82 6.50
C TYR A 508 4.74 9.05 5.30
N PRO A 509 3.57 9.45 4.78
CA PRO A 509 3.11 8.98 3.49
C PRO A 509 4.16 9.21 2.40
N TYR A 510 4.19 8.33 1.41
CA TYR A 510 5.19 8.28 0.33
C TYR A 510 6.63 7.95 0.75
N THR A 511 6.91 7.74 2.05
CA THR A 511 8.22 7.23 2.51
C THR A 511 8.19 5.74 2.87
N TRP A 512 7.02 5.11 2.86
CA TRP A 512 6.86 3.69 3.16
C TRP A 512 6.78 2.83 1.89
N TYR A 513 7.17 1.57 2.01
CA TYR A 513 7.09 0.58 0.93
C TYR A 513 5.68 -0.02 0.87
N ILE A 514 5.03 0.04 -0.30
CA ILE A 514 3.76 -0.66 -0.54
C ILE A 514 4.07 -2.11 -0.95
N PRO A 515 3.69 -3.12 -0.14
CA PRO A 515 3.97 -4.51 -0.45
C PRO A 515 3.29 -4.98 -1.73
N ASN A 516 4.02 -5.74 -2.57
CA ASN A 516 3.36 -6.55 -3.59
C ASN A 516 2.74 -7.78 -2.91
N HIS A 517 1.40 -7.90 -2.99
CA HIS A 517 0.62 -8.92 -2.27
C HIS A 517 1.01 -10.38 -2.62
N HIS A 518 1.62 -10.62 -3.79
CA HIS A 518 2.03 -11.95 -4.22
C HIS A 518 3.50 -12.27 -3.91
N LEU A 519 4.28 -11.30 -3.43
CA LEU A 519 5.72 -11.42 -3.25
C LEU A 519 6.10 -11.47 -1.76
N PHE A 520 7.26 -12.04 -1.50
CA PHE A 520 7.95 -12.01 -0.21
C PHE A 520 8.28 -10.57 0.21
N SER A 521 8.46 -10.33 1.51
CA SER A 521 9.10 -9.11 1.99
C SER A 521 10.57 -9.07 1.57
N ASP A 522 11.21 -7.89 1.56
CA ASP A 522 12.64 -7.77 1.25
C ASP A 522 13.52 -8.67 2.15
N LEU A 523 13.12 -8.85 3.42
CA LEU A 523 13.81 -9.71 4.38
C LEU A 523 13.69 -11.19 4.00
N GLU A 524 12.46 -11.61 3.67
CA GLU A 524 12.15 -12.97 3.26
C GLU A 524 12.85 -13.31 1.93
N GLU A 525 12.77 -12.40 0.96
CA GLU A 525 13.44 -12.54 -0.33
C GLU A 525 14.95 -12.64 -0.16
N LYS A 526 15.58 -11.74 0.62
CA LYS A 526 17.03 -11.77 0.88
C LYS A 526 17.44 -13.12 1.47
N THR A 527 16.68 -13.67 2.42
CA THR A 527 16.94 -14.99 3.01
C THR A 527 16.78 -16.11 1.99
N ILE A 528 15.66 -16.18 1.26
CA ILE A 528 15.39 -17.26 0.29
C ILE A 528 16.40 -17.23 -0.86
N ARG A 529 16.63 -16.05 -1.44
CA ARG A 529 17.60 -15.82 -2.51
C ARG A 529 19.02 -16.19 -2.08
N SER A 530 19.33 -16.12 -0.79
CA SER A 530 20.63 -16.53 -0.27
C SER A 530 20.93 -18.02 -0.49
N TYR A 531 19.95 -18.88 -0.75
CA TYR A 531 20.20 -20.31 -1.02
C TYR A 531 20.28 -20.62 -2.52
N THR A 532 19.48 -19.91 -3.33
CA THR A 532 19.22 -20.22 -4.74
C THR A 532 20.42 -20.03 -5.67
N GLY A 533 20.50 -20.86 -6.71
CA GLY A 533 21.46 -20.74 -7.81
C GLY A 533 22.94 -20.85 -7.43
N ARG A 534 23.25 -21.42 -6.25
CA ARG A 534 24.62 -21.55 -5.75
C ARG A 534 25.37 -22.75 -6.30
N TYR A 535 24.68 -23.66 -7.00
CA TYR A 535 25.25 -24.92 -7.43
C TYR A 535 24.80 -25.28 -8.86
N LEU A 536 25.78 -25.54 -9.73
CA LEU A 536 25.54 -25.89 -11.13
C LEU A 536 25.22 -27.38 -11.26
N PHE A 537 23.95 -27.77 -11.16
CA PHE A 537 23.54 -29.19 -11.14
C PHE A 537 24.09 -30.01 -12.32
N GLN A 538 24.02 -29.48 -13.54
CA GLN A 538 24.40 -30.22 -14.75
C GLN A 538 25.89 -30.54 -14.85
N THR A 539 26.76 -29.80 -14.16
CA THR A 539 28.22 -29.99 -14.25
C THR A 539 28.76 -30.94 -13.18
N GLN A 540 27.89 -31.61 -12.44
CA GLN A 540 28.24 -32.29 -11.19
C GLN A 540 28.12 -33.78 -11.36
N ASP A 541 29.07 -34.51 -10.77
CA ASP A 541 29.08 -35.95 -10.80
C ASP A 541 27.81 -36.51 -10.17
N GLU A 542 27.30 -37.60 -10.74
CA GLU A 542 26.09 -38.28 -10.27
C GLU A 542 26.14 -38.63 -8.78
N GLU A 543 27.32 -39.00 -8.25
CA GLU A 543 27.51 -39.25 -6.82
C GLU A 543 27.20 -38.03 -5.95
N ILE A 544 27.55 -36.83 -6.42
CA ILE A 544 27.30 -35.59 -5.68
C ILE A 544 25.83 -35.19 -5.82
N ARG A 545 25.24 -35.39 -7.00
CA ARG A 545 23.81 -35.13 -7.26
C ARG A 545 22.89 -36.05 -6.45
N ALA A 546 23.25 -37.32 -6.33
CA ALA A 546 22.51 -38.32 -5.57
C ALA A 546 22.92 -38.38 -4.08
N ARG A 547 23.84 -37.53 -3.62
CA ARG A 547 24.40 -37.63 -2.26
C ARG A 547 23.29 -37.52 -1.23
N THR A 548 23.13 -38.55 -0.39
CA THR A 548 22.23 -38.59 0.76
C THR A 548 22.70 -39.64 1.76
N TYR A 549 22.17 -39.63 2.99
CA TYR A 549 22.57 -40.55 4.05
C TYR A 549 21.51 -40.61 5.16
N GLU A 550 21.59 -41.65 5.98
CA GLU A 550 20.66 -41.86 7.10
C GLU A 550 20.73 -40.71 8.11
N ASN A 551 19.57 -40.33 8.69
CA ASN A 551 19.40 -39.21 9.61
C ASN A 551 19.71 -37.80 9.05
N ARG A 552 19.97 -37.67 7.74
CA ARG A 552 20.01 -36.37 7.08
C ARG A 552 18.60 -35.75 7.07
N LEU A 553 18.50 -34.45 7.35
CA LEU A 553 17.23 -33.71 7.42
C LEU A 553 16.24 -34.22 8.49
N GLU A 554 16.72 -34.96 9.50
CA GLU A 554 15.92 -35.48 10.63
C GLU A 554 15.18 -34.36 11.39
N ASP A 555 15.69 -33.14 11.38
CA ASP A 555 15.03 -31.98 11.98
C ASP A 555 13.65 -31.69 11.35
N THR A 556 13.40 -32.14 10.11
CA THR A 556 12.06 -32.12 9.50
C THR A 556 11.11 -33.09 10.21
N ASN A 557 11.59 -34.27 10.59
CA ASN A 557 10.79 -35.26 11.28
C ASN A 557 10.50 -34.79 12.70
N LEU A 558 11.47 -34.16 13.37
CA LEU A 558 11.30 -33.64 14.74
C LEU A 558 10.20 -32.57 14.80
N ILE A 559 10.23 -31.57 13.91
CA ILE A 559 9.17 -30.55 13.91
C ILE A 559 7.79 -31.14 13.55
N LEU A 560 7.72 -32.11 12.63
CA LEU A 560 6.46 -32.77 12.29
C LEU A 560 5.94 -33.64 13.44
N ASP A 561 6.82 -34.31 14.17
CA ASP A 561 6.47 -35.09 15.36
C ASP A 561 5.90 -34.16 16.43
N ASP A 562 6.58 -33.06 16.72
CA ASP A 562 6.11 -32.04 17.64
C ASP A 562 4.76 -31.47 17.21
N LEU A 563 4.52 -31.25 15.91
CA LEU A 563 3.24 -30.72 15.42
C LEU A 563 2.10 -31.75 15.48
N LEU A 564 2.36 -33.02 15.18
CA LEU A 564 1.34 -34.07 15.05
C LEU A 564 1.12 -34.87 16.35
N ASN A 565 2.02 -34.79 17.32
CA ASN A 565 1.92 -35.49 18.59
C ASN A 565 1.02 -34.70 19.58
N PRO A 566 -0.16 -35.24 19.97
CA PRO A 566 -1.07 -34.54 20.87
C PRO A 566 -0.48 -34.29 22.26
N ASN A 567 0.52 -35.06 22.66
CA ASN A 567 1.18 -34.95 23.97
C ASN A 567 2.46 -34.11 23.95
N ALA A 568 2.85 -33.54 22.80
CA ALA A 568 4.06 -32.71 22.73
C ALA A 568 3.88 -31.41 23.52
N TYR A 569 4.91 -31.05 24.31
CA TYR A 569 4.96 -29.80 25.02
C TYR A 569 5.42 -28.69 24.08
N LEU A 570 4.47 -27.85 23.64
CA LEU A 570 4.72 -26.82 22.64
C LEU A 570 4.86 -25.43 23.24
N SER A 571 5.73 -24.62 22.65
CA SER A 571 5.68 -23.18 22.82
C SER A 571 4.37 -22.61 22.27
N LYS A 572 3.99 -21.40 22.70
CA LYS A 572 2.77 -20.73 22.22
C LYS A 572 2.74 -20.66 20.69
N SER A 573 3.83 -20.24 20.06
CA SER A 573 3.96 -20.12 18.60
C SER A 573 3.78 -21.47 17.88
N MET A 574 4.33 -22.55 18.45
CA MET A 574 4.16 -23.90 17.91
C MET A 574 2.72 -24.40 18.03
N HIS A 575 2.06 -24.11 19.16
CA HIS A 575 0.65 -24.46 19.33
C HIS A 575 -0.23 -23.75 18.29
N MET A 576 0.06 -22.47 18.03
CA MET A 576 -0.62 -21.69 17.01
C MET A 576 -0.37 -22.24 15.60
N LEU A 577 0.89 -22.58 15.27
CA LEU A 577 1.24 -23.22 13.99
C LEU A 577 0.48 -24.52 13.79
N ARG A 578 0.44 -25.38 14.81
CA ARG A 578 -0.32 -26.63 14.80
C ARG A 578 -1.80 -26.38 14.51
N LYS A 579 -2.42 -25.44 15.22
CA LYS A 579 -3.84 -25.10 15.01
C LYS A 579 -4.09 -24.62 13.58
N SER A 580 -3.19 -23.77 13.05
CA SER A 580 -3.26 -23.27 11.66
C SER A 580 -3.24 -24.36 10.61
N LEU A 581 -2.44 -25.41 10.85
CA LEU A 581 -2.18 -26.46 9.89
C LEU A 581 -3.17 -27.61 10.00
N PHE A 582 -3.60 -27.95 11.23
CA PHE A 582 -4.27 -29.23 11.51
C PHE A 582 -5.59 -29.10 12.29
N GLY A 583 -5.96 -27.93 12.83
CA GLY A 583 -7.21 -27.80 13.60
C GLY A 583 -7.33 -28.85 14.72
N ASP A 584 -8.32 -29.76 14.62
CA ASP A 584 -8.47 -30.90 15.53
C ASP A 584 -7.48 -32.04 15.20
N LEU A 585 -6.47 -32.19 16.06
CA LEU A 585 -5.43 -33.19 15.95
C LEU A 585 -5.91 -34.64 15.86
N LYS A 586 -7.10 -34.98 16.38
CA LYS A 586 -7.60 -36.37 16.29
C LYS A 586 -7.75 -36.84 14.85
N VAL A 587 -8.03 -35.90 13.94
CA VAL A 587 -8.16 -36.17 12.50
C VAL A 587 -6.79 -36.44 11.85
N TYR A 588 -5.70 -35.96 12.45
CA TYR A 588 -4.36 -35.96 11.86
C TYR A 588 -3.36 -36.93 12.54
N ASP A 589 -3.84 -37.79 13.43
CA ASP A 589 -3.02 -38.78 14.14
C ASP A 589 -2.07 -39.54 13.19
N ARG A 590 -0.78 -39.59 13.55
CA ARG A 590 0.31 -40.21 12.76
C ARG A 590 0.37 -39.79 11.29
N GLY A 591 -0.03 -38.55 10.98
CA GLY A 591 0.02 -37.96 9.64
C GLY A 591 -1.19 -38.25 8.76
N ASN A 592 -2.31 -38.74 9.32
CA ASN A 592 -3.56 -38.85 8.56
C ASN A 592 -3.96 -37.49 7.97
N GLN A 593 -4.56 -37.48 6.77
CA GLN A 593 -4.89 -36.25 6.02
C GLN A 593 -3.70 -35.31 5.73
N VAL A 594 -2.47 -35.81 5.81
CA VAL A 594 -1.27 -35.08 5.39
C VAL A 594 -0.70 -35.70 4.12
N VAL A 595 -0.37 -34.85 3.15
CA VAL A 595 0.40 -35.22 1.96
C VAL A 595 1.76 -34.55 2.07
N PHE A 596 2.82 -35.36 2.09
CA PHE A 596 4.21 -34.90 2.14
C PHE A 596 4.82 -35.01 0.74
N LEU A 597 5.21 -33.89 0.16
CA LEU A 597 5.89 -33.80 -1.13
C LEU A 597 7.38 -33.54 -0.90
N ASP A 598 8.23 -34.48 -1.28
CA ASP A 598 9.68 -34.38 -1.13
C ASP A 598 10.30 -34.15 -2.50
N ILE A 599 10.81 -32.95 -2.75
CA ILE A 599 11.40 -32.53 -4.03
C ILE A 599 12.89 -32.84 -4.00
N GLY A 600 13.35 -33.63 -4.97
CA GLY A 600 14.74 -34.07 -5.10
C GLY A 600 15.24 -34.92 -3.91
N PRO A 601 14.56 -36.03 -3.54
CA PRO A 601 14.96 -36.87 -2.41
C PRO A 601 16.20 -37.75 -2.66
N ALA A 602 16.89 -37.57 -3.79
CA ALA A 602 17.96 -38.43 -4.28
C ALA A 602 17.50 -39.88 -4.49
N LEU A 603 16.43 -40.04 -5.27
CA LEU A 603 15.83 -41.34 -5.54
C LEU A 603 16.81 -42.32 -6.20
N ASN A 604 17.74 -41.82 -7.02
CA ASN A 604 18.71 -42.62 -7.76
C ASN A 604 19.95 -43.05 -6.97
N HIS A 605 20.06 -42.73 -5.67
CA HIS A 605 21.22 -43.15 -4.87
C HIS A 605 21.38 -44.68 -4.90
N PRO A 606 22.57 -45.22 -5.22
CA PRO A 606 22.77 -46.67 -5.45
C PRO A 606 22.53 -47.55 -4.21
N GLU A 607 22.87 -47.07 -3.02
CA GLU A 607 22.69 -47.80 -1.75
C GLU A 607 21.48 -47.36 -0.91
N TYR A 608 21.13 -46.06 -0.96
CA TYR A 608 20.15 -45.42 -0.07
C TYR A 608 19.06 -44.65 -0.86
N PRO A 609 18.35 -45.27 -1.82
CA PRO A 609 17.42 -44.57 -2.71
C PRO A 609 16.28 -43.88 -1.92
N GLY A 610 16.22 -42.56 -1.93
CA GLY A 610 15.18 -41.80 -1.21
C GLY A 610 15.16 -42.03 0.30
N VAL A 611 16.31 -42.28 0.95
CA VAL A 611 16.38 -42.67 2.37
C VAL A 611 15.75 -41.65 3.33
N THR A 612 15.83 -40.36 3.02
CA THR A 612 15.22 -39.29 3.83
C THR A 612 13.70 -39.30 3.74
N SER A 613 13.11 -39.70 2.61
CA SER A 613 11.66 -39.88 2.44
C SER A 613 11.19 -41.19 3.07
N GLN A 614 12.00 -42.26 2.99
CA GLN A 614 11.72 -43.52 3.71
C GLN A 614 11.64 -43.30 5.22
N ALA A 615 12.51 -42.45 5.78
CA ALA A 615 12.47 -42.08 7.19
C ALA A 615 11.14 -41.39 7.57
N VAL A 616 10.66 -40.45 6.76
CA VAL A 616 9.34 -39.80 6.95
C VAL A 616 8.21 -40.83 6.86
N ALA A 617 8.21 -41.68 5.83
CA ALA A 617 7.18 -42.69 5.61
C ALA A 617 7.10 -43.71 6.76
N LYS A 618 8.26 -44.08 7.34
CA LYS A 618 8.35 -44.96 8.50
C LYS A 618 7.82 -44.29 9.77
N HIS A 619 8.18 -43.03 10.00
CA HIS A 619 7.80 -42.28 11.21
C HIS A 619 6.32 -41.92 11.22
N PHE A 620 5.74 -41.60 10.05
CA PHE A 620 4.34 -41.21 9.87
C PHE A 620 3.59 -42.18 8.93
N PRO A 621 3.21 -43.38 9.39
CA PRO A 621 2.67 -44.44 8.53
C PRO A 621 1.30 -44.12 7.89
N LYS A 622 0.57 -43.11 8.38
CA LYS A 622 -0.72 -42.68 7.79
C LYS A 622 -0.58 -41.48 6.83
N MET A 623 0.64 -40.91 6.71
CA MET A 623 0.95 -39.80 5.81
C MET A 623 1.20 -40.32 4.39
N GLU A 624 0.62 -39.67 3.39
CA GLU A 624 0.94 -39.97 1.99
C GLU A 624 2.25 -39.28 1.61
N VAL A 625 3.30 -40.04 1.29
CA VAL A 625 4.64 -39.52 1.00
C VAL A 625 4.93 -39.63 -0.49
N VAL A 626 5.10 -38.50 -1.17
CA VAL A 626 5.39 -38.41 -2.60
C VAL A 626 6.84 -38.00 -2.79
N LEU A 627 7.62 -38.88 -3.44
CA LEU A 627 8.96 -38.56 -3.89
C LEU A 627 8.83 -37.90 -5.26
N TRP A 628 9.04 -36.58 -5.32
CA TRP A 628 8.98 -35.78 -6.53
C TRP A 628 10.40 -35.58 -7.06
N GLU A 629 10.69 -36.24 -8.17
CA GLU A 629 12.04 -36.32 -8.71
C GLU A 629 12.05 -36.02 -10.21
N LEU A 630 13.17 -35.46 -10.69
CA LEU A 630 13.35 -35.14 -12.10
C LEU A 630 13.24 -36.41 -12.97
N PRO A 631 12.61 -36.35 -14.16
CA PRO A 631 12.44 -37.51 -15.03
C PRO A 631 13.75 -38.26 -15.33
N GLY A 632 14.85 -37.53 -15.54
CA GLY A 632 16.17 -38.12 -15.77
C GLY A 632 16.72 -38.90 -14.56
N GLU A 633 16.45 -38.45 -13.34
CA GLU A 633 16.91 -39.12 -12.12
C GLU A 633 16.01 -40.32 -11.77
N VAL A 634 14.71 -40.26 -12.09
CA VAL A 634 13.80 -41.42 -12.03
C VAL A 634 14.25 -42.51 -13.00
N ASP A 635 14.64 -42.14 -14.21
CA ASP A 635 15.22 -43.06 -15.20
C ASP A 635 16.47 -43.78 -14.68
N LEU A 636 17.36 -43.04 -14.01
CA LEU A 636 18.56 -43.60 -13.38
C LEU A 636 18.19 -44.56 -12.23
N PHE A 637 17.21 -44.21 -11.41
CA PHE A 637 16.68 -45.10 -10.37
C PHE A 637 16.17 -46.43 -10.96
N LEU A 638 15.35 -46.36 -12.01
CA LEU A 638 14.79 -47.56 -12.65
C LEU A 638 15.88 -48.46 -13.25
N LYS A 639 16.92 -47.86 -13.85
CA LYS A 639 18.01 -48.56 -14.56
C LYS A 639 19.12 -49.09 -13.64
N LYS A 640 19.58 -48.29 -12.68
CA LYS A 640 20.83 -48.56 -11.92
C LYS A 640 20.63 -49.10 -10.51
N VAL A 641 19.55 -48.73 -9.82
CA VAL A 641 19.33 -49.17 -8.43
C VAL A 641 18.93 -50.65 -8.41
N LYS A 642 19.56 -51.40 -7.50
CA LYS A 642 19.36 -52.85 -7.37
C LYS A 642 17.89 -53.19 -7.11
N PRO A 643 17.34 -54.25 -7.72
CA PRO A 643 15.94 -54.66 -7.52
C PRO A 643 15.54 -54.80 -6.04
N GLU A 644 16.41 -55.38 -5.21
CA GLU A 644 16.17 -55.57 -3.77
C GLU A 644 15.92 -54.24 -3.02
N LEU A 645 16.62 -53.16 -3.39
CA LEU A 645 16.45 -51.85 -2.78
C LEU A 645 15.18 -51.15 -3.29
N LYS A 646 14.80 -51.38 -4.55
CA LYS A 646 13.53 -50.91 -5.13
C LYS A 646 12.34 -51.57 -4.43
N GLU A 647 12.38 -52.89 -4.25
CA GLU A 647 11.35 -53.62 -3.52
C GLU A 647 11.24 -53.16 -2.05
N LYS A 648 12.36 -52.85 -1.40
CA LYS A 648 12.34 -52.26 -0.05
C LYS A 648 11.62 -50.91 -0.02
N LEU A 649 11.90 -50.02 -0.99
CA LEU A 649 11.22 -48.74 -1.12
C LEU A 649 9.73 -48.92 -1.44
N TYR A 650 9.39 -49.85 -2.35
CA TYR A 650 8.02 -50.18 -2.71
C TYR A 650 7.26 -50.87 -1.56
N GLY A 651 7.94 -51.51 -0.62
CA GLY A 651 7.34 -52.10 0.58
C GLY A 651 6.57 -51.09 1.45
N PHE A 652 6.90 -49.78 1.36
CA PHE A 652 6.12 -48.73 2.01
C PHE A 652 4.81 -48.48 1.25
N SER A 653 3.67 -48.84 1.84
CA SER A 653 2.34 -48.69 1.24
C SER A 653 1.93 -47.23 1.03
N ASN A 654 2.50 -46.32 1.83
CA ASN A 654 2.22 -44.90 1.81
C ASN A 654 3.16 -44.06 0.93
N ILE A 655 4.11 -44.70 0.23
CA ILE A 655 5.01 -44.03 -0.72
C ILE A 655 4.40 -43.94 -2.13
N ARG A 656 4.64 -42.84 -2.84
CA ARG A 656 4.40 -42.64 -4.28
C ARG A 656 5.64 -42.00 -4.92
N ILE A 657 5.80 -42.17 -6.22
CA ILE A 657 6.91 -41.55 -6.98
C ILE A 657 6.29 -40.76 -8.14
N LEU A 658 6.60 -39.47 -8.18
CA LEU A 658 6.21 -38.50 -9.20
C LEU A 658 7.45 -38.09 -10.00
N SER A 659 7.42 -38.33 -11.31
CA SER A 659 8.49 -38.03 -12.26
C SER A 659 8.17 -36.75 -13.02
N ALA A 660 8.63 -35.60 -12.50
CA ALA A 660 8.27 -34.27 -12.99
C ALA A 660 9.32 -33.21 -12.60
N ASP A 661 9.29 -32.03 -13.24
CA ASP A 661 10.11 -30.89 -12.83
C ASP A 661 9.59 -30.28 -11.52
N GLY A 662 10.45 -30.21 -10.49
CA GLY A 662 10.12 -29.69 -9.16
C GLY A 662 9.74 -28.20 -9.11
N VAL A 663 10.03 -27.44 -10.18
CA VAL A 663 9.61 -26.04 -10.36
C VAL A 663 8.65 -25.85 -11.54
N GLY A 664 8.14 -26.95 -12.11
CA GLY A 664 7.14 -26.94 -13.18
C GLY A 664 5.76 -26.46 -12.69
N ASP A 665 4.81 -26.35 -13.63
CA ASP A 665 3.43 -26.00 -13.28
C ASP A 665 2.78 -27.11 -12.44
N PHE A 666 2.51 -26.83 -11.16
CA PHE A 666 2.09 -27.85 -10.20
C PHE A 666 0.83 -28.59 -10.64
N GLN A 667 -0.17 -27.87 -11.17
CA GLN A 667 -1.44 -28.49 -11.57
C GLN A 667 -1.26 -29.46 -12.74
N THR A 668 -0.46 -29.07 -13.73
CA THR A 668 -0.17 -29.92 -14.90
C THR A 668 0.68 -31.13 -14.51
N GLU A 669 1.77 -30.89 -13.78
CA GLU A 669 2.73 -31.93 -13.41
C GLU A 669 2.13 -32.98 -12.46
N TYR A 670 1.35 -32.53 -11.45
CA TYR A 670 0.80 -33.41 -10.43
C TYR A 670 -0.35 -34.29 -10.93
N ASN A 671 -1.18 -33.76 -11.83
CA ASN A 671 -2.41 -34.46 -12.26
C ASN A 671 -2.21 -35.35 -13.48
N ASP A 672 -1.07 -35.27 -14.20
CA ASP A 672 -0.79 -36.17 -15.32
C ASP A 672 -0.50 -37.61 -14.83
N PRO A 673 -1.34 -38.61 -15.16
CA PRO A 673 -1.11 -40.00 -14.76
C PRO A 673 0.20 -40.60 -15.28
N ASN A 674 0.78 -40.04 -16.35
CA ASN A 674 2.02 -40.53 -16.94
C ASN A 674 3.25 -40.22 -16.07
N HIS A 675 3.17 -39.20 -15.21
CA HIS A 675 4.26 -38.87 -14.29
C HIS A 675 4.31 -39.80 -13.07
N TRP A 676 3.28 -40.62 -12.83
CA TRP A 676 3.23 -41.50 -11.66
C TRP A 676 3.78 -42.90 -11.97
N ILE A 677 4.89 -43.26 -11.31
CA ILE A 677 5.62 -44.50 -11.59
C ILE A 677 4.89 -45.74 -11.03
N LEU A 678 4.33 -45.61 -9.83
CA LEU A 678 3.64 -46.72 -9.15
C LEU A 678 2.16 -46.79 -9.56
N ARG A 679 1.90 -47.25 -10.79
CA ARG A 679 0.56 -47.29 -11.41
C ARG A 679 -0.50 -48.11 -10.67
N ASN A 680 -0.07 -49.03 -9.80
CA ASN A 680 -0.96 -49.83 -8.96
C ASN A 680 -1.47 -49.05 -7.73
N ARG A 681 -1.12 -47.78 -7.59
CA ARG A 681 -1.50 -46.94 -6.46
C ARG A 681 -2.18 -45.66 -6.96
N PRO A 682 -3.23 -45.17 -6.28
CA PRO A 682 -3.89 -43.94 -6.66
C PRO A 682 -2.99 -42.73 -6.42
N ILE A 683 -3.17 -41.70 -7.25
CA ILE A 683 -2.64 -40.35 -7.04
C ILE A 683 -3.23 -39.81 -5.74
N PRO A 684 -2.41 -39.28 -4.80
CA PRO A 684 -2.91 -38.74 -3.55
C PRO A 684 -3.91 -37.60 -3.79
N ASN A 685 -5.08 -37.67 -3.17
CA ASN A 685 -6.07 -36.59 -3.24
C ASN A 685 -5.63 -35.44 -2.35
N LEU A 686 -5.51 -34.22 -2.88
CA LEU A 686 -5.10 -33.03 -2.13
C LEU A 686 -6.26 -32.33 -1.40
N LYS A 687 -7.51 -32.58 -1.78
CA LYS A 687 -8.67 -31.82 -1.28
C LYS A 687 -8.82 -31.95 0.23
N ASN A 688 -8.95 -30.81 0.92
CA ASN A 688 -9.10 -30.68 2.38
C ASN A 688 -7.94 -31.28 3.20
N LYS A 689 -6.77 -31.49 2.60
CA LYS A 689 -5.59 -32.02 3.30
C LYS A 689 -4.59 -30.92 3.65
N THR A 690 -3.73 -31.21 4.62
CA THR A 690 -2.56 -30.38 4.90
C THR A 690 -1.42 -30.85 4.01
N ILE A 691 -0.77 -29.91 3.33
CA ILE A 691 0.34 -30.21 2.45
C ILE A 691 1.63 -29.84 3.15
N VAL A 692 2.57 -30.77 3.20
CA VAL A 692 3.93 -30.52 3.67
C VAL A 692 4.85 -30.68 2.47
N ILE A 693 5.68 -29.69 2.18
CA ILE A 693 6.63 -29.73 1.09
C ILE A 693 8.03 -29.63 1.66
N ARG A 694 8.95 -30.46 1.19
CA ARG A 694 10.38 -30.34 1.48
C ARG A 694 11.14 -30.20 0.17
N ALA A 695 11.91 -29.13 0.05
CA ALA A 695 12.92 -28.93 -0.98
C ALA A 695 14.20 -28.55 -0.25
N ALA A 696 15.02 -29.55 0.04
CA ALA A 696 16.26 -29.37 0.76
C ALA A 696 17.35 -30.00 -0.07
N ASN A 697 18.35 -29.21 -0.43
CA ASN A 697 19.49 -29.68 -1.22
C ASN A 697 19.09 -30.14 -2.64
N SER A 698 18.11 -29.45 -3.22
CA SER A 698 17.37 -29.74 -4.44
C SER A 698 17.21 -28.43 -5.26
N ILE A 699 16.00 -28.11 -5.71
CA ILE A 699 15.66 -26.85 -6.39
C ILE A 699 16.12 -25.61 -5.61
N ASP A 700 16.22 -25.69 -4.29
CA ASP A 700 16.63 -24.62 -3.40
C ASP A 700 18.07 -24.13 -3.58
N ILE A 701 18.95 -24.96 -4.15
CA ILE A 701 20.34 -24.58 -4.43
C ILE A 701 20.71 -24.63 -5.93
N TYR A 702 19.96 -25.38 -6.73
CA TYR A 702 20.22 -25.56 -8.17
C TYR A 702 19.51 -24.52 -9.03
N GLU A 703 18.28 -24.15 -8.68
CA GLU A 703 17.49 -23.21 -9.47
C GLU A 703 17.75 -21.77 -9.01
N PRO A 704 17.83 -20.80 -9.94
CA PRO A 704 17.98 -19.40 -9.58
C PRO A 704 16.67 -18.86 -9.01
N PHE A 705 16.76 -17.78 -8.23
CA PHE A 705 15.59 -17.13 -7.66
C PHE A 705 14.52 -16.72 -8.70
N THR A 706 14.94 -16.44 -9.94
CA THR A 706 14.04 -16.12 -11.06
C THR A 706 13.11 -17.27 -11.46
N LYS A 707 13.45 -18.53 -11.12
CA LYS A 707 12.53 -19.68 -11.25
C LYS A 707 11.81 -20.02 -9.94
N ILE A 708 12.49 -19.87 -8.80
CA ILE A 708 11.93 -20.18 -7.48
C ILE A 708 10.77 -19.26 -7.09
N LEU A 709 10.86 -17.97 -7.42
CA LEU A 709 9.76 -17.05 -7.11
C LEU A 709 8.47 -17.42 -7.86
N PRO A 710 8.47 -17.64 -9.19
CA PRO A 710 7.32 -18.20 -9.90
C PRO A 710 6.79 -19.51 -9.32
N HIS A 711 7.66 -20.41 -8.85
CA HIS A 711 7.27 -21.67 -8.21
C HIS A 711 6.43 -21.45 -6.94
N PHE A 712 6.87 -20.55 -6.04
CA PHE A 712 6.08 -20.21 -4.85
C PHE A 712 4.73 -19.58 -5.20
N VAL A 713 4.68 -18.73 -6.24
CA VAL A 713 3.43 -18.11 -6.72
C VAL A 713 2.49 -19.16 -7.30
N ASN A 714 3.01 -20.10 -8.10
CA ASN A 714 2.24 -21.20 -8.69
C ASN A 714 1.65 -22.10 -7.60
N LEU A 715 2.48 -22.63 -6.69
CA LEU A 715 2.01 -23.44 -5.57
C LEU A 715 1.01 -22.69 -4.69
N GLY A 716 1.26 -21.40 -4.44
CA GLY A 716 0.39 -20.55 -3.64
C GLY A 716 -1.02 -20.47 -4.18
N LYS A 717 -1.14 -20.30 -5.50
CA LYS A 717 -2.40 -20.25 -6.23
C LYS A 717 -3.08 -21.60 -6.30
N GLU A 718 -2.36 -22.65 -6.72
CA GLU A 718 -2.95 -23.97 -6.94
C GLU A 718 -3.35 -24.67 -5.63
N LEU A 719 -2.64 -24.37 -4.53
CA LEU A 719 -2.92 -24.91 -3.20
C LEU A 719 -3.66 -23.92 -2.30
N LYS A 720 -4.38 -22.93 -2.86
CA LYS A 720 -5.09 -21.90 -2.09
C LYS A 720 -5.96 -22.48 -0.98
N GLU A 721 -6.73 -23.53 -1.28
CA GLU A 721 -7.64 -24.20 -0.35
C GLU A 721 -6.96 -25.09 0.72
N ASN A 722 -5.65 -25.29 0.59
CA ASN A 722 -4.87 -26.11 1.50
C ASN A 722 -3.99 -25.25 2.41
N PRO A 723 -3.86 -25.57 3.72
CA PRO A 723 -2.71 -25.09 4.48
C PRO A 723 -1.44 -25.81 3.99
N VAL A 724 -0.35 -25.06 3.79
CA VAL A 724 0.93 -25.60 3.32
C VAL A 724 2.05 -25.22 4.29
N LEU A 725 2.82 -26.22 4.72
CA LEU A 725 4.09 -26.05 5.42
C LEU A 725 5.23 -26.43 4.46
N TYR A 726 6.11 -25.50 4.14
CA TYR A 726 7.18 -25.70 3.17
C TYR A 726 8.55 -25.52 3.84
N PHE A 727 9.30 -26.61 3.94
CA PHE A 727 10.73 -26.61 4.24
C PHE A 727 11.55 -26.36 2.97
N PHE A 728 12.05 -25.14 2.78
CA PHE A 728 12.84 -24.74 1.61
C PHE A 728 14.26 -24.38 2.04
N ASN A 729 15.24 -25.19 1.68
CA ASN A 729 16.54 -25.19 2.34
C ASN A 729 16.34 -25.22 3.88
N ARG A 730 17.02 -24.36 4.62
CA ARG A 730 16.81 -24.17 6.06
C ARG A 730 15.53 -23.42 6.41
N SER A 731 14.87 -22.74 5.47
CA SER A 731 13.70 -21.90 5.75
C SER A 731 12.44 -22.74 5.99
N ILE A 732 11.64 -22.34 6.98
CA ILE A 732 10.32 -22.90 7.25
C ILE A 732 9.28 -21.86 6.83
N LEU A 733 8.52 -22.15 5.78
CA LEU A 733 7.49 -21.26 5.27
C LEU A 733 6.09 -21.81 5.54
N LEU A 734 5.15 -20.91 5.79
CA LEU A 734 3.74 -21.20 5.97
C LEU A 734 2.91 -20.50 4.90
N LYS A 735 2.00 -21.22 4.27
CA LYS A 735 0.88 -20.65 3.51
C LYS A 735 -0.41 -21.04 4.22
N PRO A 736 -1.11 -20.10 4.87
CA PRO A 736 -2.41 -20.40 5.50
C PRO A 736 -3.46 -20.85 4.47
N LYS A 737 -4.47 -21.57 4.95
CA LYS A 737 -5.65 -21.91 4.15
C LYS A 737 -6.36 -20.64 3.65
N GLY A 738 -6.79 -20.63 2.39
CA GLY A 738 -7.46 -19.50 1.74
C GLY A 738 -6.53 -18.37 1.29
N LYS A 739 -5.24 -18.43 1.63
CA LYS A 739 -4.22 -17.46 1.21
C LYS A 739 -3.35 -18.05 0.11
N GLU A 740 -2.81 -17.18 -0.74
CA GLU A 740 -1.91 -17.56 -1.85
C GLU A 740 -0.44 -17.29 -1.52
N LYS A 741 -0.15 -16.43 -0.53
CA LYS A 741 1.20 -16.02 -0.20
C LYS A 741 1.84 -16.93 0.86
N PHE A 742 3.09 -17.30 0.63
CA PHE A 742 3.95 -17.93 1.63
C PHE A 742 4.59 -16.87 2.54
N ILE A 743 4.76 -17.23 3.81
CA ILE A 743 5.33 -16.38 4.86
C ILE A 743 6.47 -17.17 5.51
N LEU A 744 7.65 -16.58 5.65
CA LEU A 744 8.77 -17.20 6.37
C LEU A 744 8.49 -17.15 7.88
N ILE A 745 8.35 -18.31 8.52
CA ILE A 745 7.97 -18.40 9.94
C ILE A 745 9.09 -18.91 10.84
N GLY A 746 10.21 -19.32 10.27
CA GLY A 746 11.32 -19.89 11.04
C GLY A 746 12.38 -20.56 10.18
N ASN A 747 13.24 -21.32 10.84
CA ASN A 747 14.32 -22.05 10.20
C ASN A 747 14.64 -23.37 10.91
N GLN A 748 15.18 -24.33 10.16
CA GLN A 748 15.80 -25.56 10.63
C GLN A 748 17.28 -25.32 10.94
N SER A 749 17.85 -26.23 11.73
CA SER A 749 19.28 -26.21 12.03
C SER A 749 20.12 -26.43 10.77
N ILE A 750 21.43 -26.14 10.84
CA ILE A 750 22.37 -26.41 9.74
C ILE A 750 22.58 -27.92 9.43
N ARG A 751 22.09 -28.81 10.30
CA ARG A 751 22.28 -30.26 10.20
C ARG A 751 21.80 -30.81 8.87
N GLY A 752 22.68 -31.51 8.15
CA GLY A 752 22.34 -32.16 6.88
C GLY A 752 22.24 -31.24 5.65
N PHE A 753 22.49 -29.93 5.79
CA PHE A 753 22.49 -28.96 4.67
C PHE A 753 23.85 -28.74 4.01
N HIS A 754 24.93 -29.29 4.58
CA HIS A 754 26.23 -29.28 3.91
C HIS A 754 26.24 -30.28 2.75
N HIS A 755 26.33 -29.75 1.53
CA HIS A 755 26.38 -30.57 0.31
C HIS A 755 27.69 -31.30 0.10
N ASN A 756 28.80 -30.68 0.49
CA ASN A 756 30.13 -31.19 0.15
C ASN A 756 30.67 -32.22 1.15
N PHE A 757 30.07 -32.33 2.34
CA PHE A 757 30.51 -33.25 3.39
C PHE A 757 29.32 -33.74 4.21
N GLN A 758 29.43 -34.96 4.72
CA GLN A 758 28.42 -35.53 5.63
C GLN A 758 28.62 -34.92 7.01
N SER A 759 27.63 -34.16 7.49
CA SER A 759 27.63 -33.62 8.85
C SER A 759 26.23 -33.70 9.44
N LEU A 760 26.16 -34.32 10.62
CA LEU A 760 24.95 -34.42 11.43
C LEU A 760 24.98 -33.46 12.65
N ASP A 761 26.00 -32.61 12.73
CA ASP A 761 26.14 -31.62 13.79
C ASP A 761 25.20 -30.43 13.55
N ARG A 762 24.56 -29.97 14.63
CA ARG A 762 23.72 -28.76 14.63
C ARG A 762 24.54 -27.50 14.94
N ASN A 763 25.82 -27.62 15.31
CA ASN A 763 26.70 -26.51 15.70
C ASN A 763 26.11 -25.65 16.84
N GLY A 764 25.40 -26.30 17.78
CA GLY A 764 24.74 -25.63 18.89
C GLY A 764 23.37 -25.00 18.56
N GLU A 765 22.89 -25.09 17.32
CA GLU A 765 21.54 -24.67 16.96
C GLU A 765 20.49 -25.67 17.47
N PRO A 766 19.28 -25.22 17.89
CA PRO A 766 18.16 -26.12 18.12
C PRO A 766 17.73 -26.78 16.79
N PRO A 767 17.05 -27.94 16.81
CA PRO A 767 16.58 -28.61 15.58
C PRO A 767 15.81 -27.70 14.63
N TYR A 768 14.98 -26.82 15.20
CA TYR A 768 14.25 -25.79 14.48
C TYR A 768 13.94 -24.62 15.41
N SER A 769 13.61 -23.46 14.82
CA SER A 769 13.18 -22.25 15.53
C SER A 769 12.00 -21.63 14.79
N ILE A 770 10.96 -21.24 15.53
CA ILE A 770 9.78 -20.54 14.99
C ILE A 770 9.71 -19.13 15.56
N LEU A 771 9.51 -18.16 14.69
CA LEU A 771 9.41 -16.74 15.01
C LEU A 771 8.05 -16.43 15.65
N PRO A 772 8.00 -16.02 16.93
CA PRO A 772 6.74 -15.86 17.65
C PRO A 772 5.78 -14.84 17.06
N PHE A 773 6.29 -13.87 16.30
CA PHE A 773 5.50 -12.80 15.72
C PHE A 773 5.08 -13.02 14.27
N SER A 774 5.53 -14.11 13.64
CA SER A 774 5.15 -14.47 12.27
C SER A 774 3.86 -15.29 12.19
N ILE A 775 3.29 -15.66 13.35
CA ILE A 775 2.09 -16.50 13.51
C ILE A 775 1.13 -15.79 14.48
N SER A 776 -0.19 -15.80 14.22
CA SER A 776 -1.22 -15.16 15.07
C SER A 776 -2.47 -16.03 15.23
N GLU A 777 -3.07 -16.04 16.43
CA GLU A 777 -4.37 -16.69 16.70
C GLU A 777 -5.53 -15.89 16.10
N GLU A 778 -5.36 -14.58 15.96
CA GLU A 778 -6.43 -13.61 15.72
C GLU A 778 -6.95 -13.59 14.28
N VAL A 779 -6.28 -14.29 13.36
CA VAL A 779 -6.61 -14.33 11.92
C VAL A 779 -6.68 -15.78 11.39
N MET A 780 -6.74 -16.76 12.30
CA MET A 780 -7.01 -18.15 11.91
C MET A 780 -8.54 -18.37 11.88
N PRO A 781 -9.09 -18.94 10.79
CA PRO A 781 -10.52 -19.20 10.69
C PRO A 781 -11.04 -20.16 11.75
#